data_AF-A0A2T7E5D7-F1
#
_entry.id   AF-A0A2T7E5D7-F1
#
_cell.length_a   1.000
_cell.length_b   1.000
_cell.length_c   1.000
_cell.angle_alpha   90.00
_cell.angle_beta   90.00
_cell.angle_gamma   90.00
#
_symmetry.space_group_name_H-M   'P 1'
#
loop_
_entity.id
_entity.type
_entity.pdbx_description
1 polymer ?
#
loop_
_entity_poly.entity_id
_entity_poly.type
_entity_poly.pdbx_seq_one_letter_code
_entity_poly.pdbx_strand_id
1 'polypeptide(L)'
;MERTGPGLPEGMEALSRQASALREALERSEENTQGMVAALGSFDSRVSAIEASIRPAQVRTQAITMAHENIDRTIENAEAILAQFDIVSRAEVVILRGPHENLKIFLEAVDLLKGVVNFFSLNKNFKSCEGVLNQVNNLLTKSALKIEEEFRQLMGTYSKPIEPNHLFDCLLKHLMVSRRDSEAVGEQPSKSFETAIHPTLIPSGILPLLHDIACQLVQDGNQQSCYRIYRDARGSALELSLRNLGIEKLSKDDVERMQRVALQVNIGTWTQCMQITVKVLLAGERKICNQIFDGITFNKEQCFAELAKGSVMTLLSFGDTVARSKRSHENLFILLEMYGVMHELQSEVEVIFQGKFCSEMREAALNLTKSLAQVAQEILVDFEDAVVKDSSKTNMQNGTVHPFTFEVIKYVKSLLDYQSTLKILFQQSETGSETESQLAVVIMKIMQALQNNLNGKSKQYKDPALSHIFLMNNLHYMVTSVRRSQAKDILGDDWIQRHRKIVQQNANQYKRVAWARILQTLTIQATGGTGSSAPSDVSSSGVSRSMIKERFKSFNAQFEELHAIQSQWTIPDQELRDNLRLAVAEVFLPAYRSFINRFGNLVQREKNPHKHIKHSPEALEQLLGQFFQGQQVGEQKH
;
A
#
# COMPACT_ATOMS: atom_id res chain seq x y z
N MET A 1 171.54 31.43 41.69
CA MET A 1 172.59 30.90 40.76
C MET A 1 171.92 30.47 39.45
N GLU A 2 172.70 30.13 38.44
CA GLU A 2 172.39 30.24 37.00
C GLU A 2 171.54 29.12 36.31
N ARG A 3 170.84 29.53 35.23
CA ARG A 3 170.69 28.93 33.86
C ARG A 3 169.71 27.78 33.44
N THR A 4 168.80 28.17 32.51
CA THR A 4 168.47 27.64 31.12
C THR A 4 167.58 26.42 30.78
N GLY A 5 166.46 26.69 30.06
CA GLY A 5 165.94 26.05 28.80
C GLY A 5 165.10 24.74 28.87
N PRO A 6 164.23 24.34 27.88
CA PRO A 6 163.84 24.92 26.55
C PRO A 6 162.27 25.02 26.31
N GLY A 7 161.71 25.03 25.07
CA GLY A 7 160.24 25.13 24.82
C GLY A 7 159.67 24.79 23.40
N LEU A 8 158.33 24.77 23.26
CA LEU A 8 157.48 24.58 22.03
C LEU A 8 155.96 24.72 22.41
N PRO A 9 155.04 25.38 21.64
CA PRO A 9 154.19 24.73 20.59
C PRO A 9 153.55 25.68 19.50
N GLU A 10 152.65 25.18 18.61
CA GLU A 10 151.78 26.02 17.71
C GLU A 10 150.37 25.43 17.33
N GLY A 11 150.17 24.10 17.32
CA GLY A 11 148.94 23.48 16.79
C GLY A 11 147.64 23.64 17.61
N MET A 12 147.70 24.23 18.81
CA MET A 12 146.60 24.24 19.77
C MET A 12 145.60 25.40 19.56
N GLU A 13 145.97 26.43 18.78
CA GLU A 13 145.11 27.59 18.57
C GLU A 13 143.98 27.37 17.55
N ALA A 14 144.21 26.60 16.49
CA ALA A 14 143.23 26.44 15.41
C ALA A 14 141.94 25.72 15.88
N LEU A 15 142.11 24.61 16.62
CA LEU A 15 140.98 23.89 17.24
C LEU A 15 140.28 24.73 18.32
N SER A 16 141.02 25.56 19.06
CA SER A 16 140.46 26.49 20.03
C SER A 16 139.52 27.51 19.36
N ARG A 17 139.96 28.15 18.26
CA ARG A 17 139.15 29.12 17.51
C ARG A 17 137.91 28.51 16.85
N GLN A 18 137.99 27.27 16.36
CA GLN A 18 136.84 26.61 15.73
C GLN A 18 135.83 26.13 16.79
N ALA A 19 136.30 25.67 17.95
CA ALA A 19 135.45 25.36 19.09
C ALA A 19 134.82 26.62 19.73
N SER A 20 135.51 27.76 19.76
CA SER A 20 134.92 29.03 20.23
C SER A 20 133.87 29.56 19.25
N ALA A 21 134.13 29.50 17.93
CA ALA A 21 133.15 29.93 16.93
C ALA A 21 131.87 29.05 16.92
N LEU A 22 132.01 27.75 17.15
CA LEU A 22 130.84 26.85 17.33
C LEU A 22 130.12 27.11 18.66
N ARG A 23 130.83 27.44 19.74
CA ARG A 23 130.20 27.86 21.01
C ARG A 23 129.44 29.17 20.86
N GLU A 24 130.02 30.20 20.26
CA GLU A 24 129.28 31.45 19.99
C GLU A 24 128.09 31.24 19.05
N ALA A 25 128.20 30.35 18.06
CA ALA A 25 127.09 30.04 17.16
C ALA A 25 125.98 29.28 17.89
N LEU A 26 126.34 28.39 18.82
CA LEU A 26 125.39 27.69 19.69
C LEU A 26 124.76 28.64 20.69
N GLU A 27 125.52 29.51 21.37
CA GLU A 27 125.02 30.57 22.25
C GLU A 27 124.08 31.51 21.47
N ARG A 28 124.45 31.99 20.29
CA ARG A 28 123.55 32.81 19.44
C ARG A 28 122.31 32.04 18.97
N SER A 29 122.40 30.73 18.75
CA SER A 29 121.23 29.90 18.43
C SER A 29 120.34 29.67 19.64
N GLU A 30 120.92 29.52 20.83
CA GLU A 30 120.23 29.35 22.11
C GLU A 30 119.56 30.66 22.53
N GLU A 31 120.25 31.80 22.38
CA GLU A 31 119.73 33.15 22.60
C GLU A 31 118.59 33.49 21.62
N ASN A 32 118.73 33.12 20.33
CA ASN A 32 117.62 33.23 19.36
C ASN A 32 116.45 32.29 19.71
N THR A 33 116.71 31.08 20.20
CA THR A 33 115.65 30.12 20.59
C THR A 33 114.94 30.59 21.86
N GLN A 34 115.68 31.08 22.85
CA GLN A 34 115.15 31.73 24.05
C GLN A 34 114.36 32.99 23.68
N GLY A 35 114.85 33.80 22.73
CA GLY A 35 114.14 34.95 22.18
C GLY A 35 112.82 34.55 21.49
N MET A 36 112.80 33.45 20.74
CA MET A 36 111.60 32.93 20.09
C MET A 36 110.61 32.33 21.10
N VAL A 37 111.10 31.62 22.13
CA VAL A 37 110.29 31.12 23.25
C VAL A 37 109.71 32.28 24.08
N ALA A 38 110.50 33.33 24.34
CA ALA A 38 110.03 34.54 25.01
C ALA A 38 109.02 35.31 24.17
N ALA A 39 109.20 35.38 22.84
CA ALA A 39 108.23 35.97 21.93
C ALA A 39 106.92 35.15 21.87
N LEU A 40 106.99 33.82 21.86
CA LEU A 40 105.82 32.94 21.91
C LEU A 40 105.10 33.02 23.25
N GLY A 41 105.82 33.00 24.38
CA GLY A 41 105.24 33.20 25.71
C GLY A 41 104.64 34.61 25.89
N SER A 42 105.24 35.63 25.26
CA SER A 42 104.68 36.97 25.16
C SER A 42 103.39 37.00 24.34
N PHE A 43 103.35 36.30 23.20
CA PHE A 43 102.13 36.16 22.39
C PHE A 43 101.05 35.40 23.14
N ASP A 44 101.36 34.27 23.78
CA ASP A 44 100.40 33.44 24.51
C ASP A 44 99.84 34.16 25.74
N SER A 45 100.70 34.90 26.47
CA SER A 45 100.28 35.80 27.55
C SER A 45 99.37 36.93 27.05
N ARG A 46 99.71 37.55 25.90
CA ARG A 46 98.87 38.61 25.31
C ARG A 46 97.55 38.07 24.75
N VAL A 47 97.54 36.89 24.14
CA VAL A 47 96.33 36.21 23.66
C VAL A 47 95.45 35.82 24.84
N SER A 48 96.02 35.22 25.89
CA SER A 48 95.30 34.88 27.14
C SER A 48 94.73 36.12 27.82
N ALA A 49 95.47 37.23 27.88
CA ALA A 49 94.98 38.50 28.43
C ALA A 49 93.86 39.13 27.56
N ILE A 50 94.00 39.07 26.23
CA ILE A 50 92.97 39.52 25.29
C ILE A 50 91.72 38.65 25.44
N GLU A 51 91.84 37.33 25.46
CA GLU A 51 90.72 36.40 25.65
C GLU A 51 90.04 36.61 27.02
N ALA A 52 90.81 36.76 28.10
CA ALA A 52 90.28 37.09 29.43
C ALA A 52 89.54 38.45 29.47
N SER A 53 89.95 39.43 28.65
CA SER A 53 89.25 40.73 28.55
C SER A 53 88.02 40.68 27.62
N ILE A 54 88.03 39.85 26.58
CA ILE A 54 86.94 39.73 25.60
C ILE A 54 85.84 38.78 26.09
N ARG A 55 86.18 37.70 26.80
CA ARG A 55 85.24 36.68 27.26
C ARG A 55 84.07 37.24 28.10
N PRO A 56 84.26 38.20 29.04
CA PRO A 56 83.14 38.86 29.73
C PRO A 56 82.23 39.65 28.79
N ALA A 57 82.78 40.28 27.75
CA ALA A 57 82.01 41.00 26.74
C ALA A 57 81.22 40.03 25.84
N GLN A 58 81.84 38.93 25.39
CA GLN A 58 81.14 37.88 24.62
C GLN A 58 80.00 37.25 25.42
N VAL A 59 80.23 36.86 26.69
CA VAL A 59 79.18 36.30 27.56
C VAL A 59 78.06 37.31 27.79
N ARG A 60 78.38 38.59 28.02
CA ARG A 60 77.37 39.65 28.14
C ARG A 60 76.59 39.86 26.83
N THR A 61 77.26 39.85 25.68
CA THR A 61 76.60 39.95 24.36
C THR A 61 75.68 38.77 24.11
N GLN A 62 76.12 37.53 24.35
CA GLN A 62 75.30 36.33 24.19
C GLN A 62 74.07 36.34 25.12
N ALA A 63 74.24 36.78 26.38
CA ALA A 63 73.14 36.98 27.30
C ALA A 63 72.15 38.07 26.84
N ILE A 64 72.65 39.16 26.22
CA ILE A 64 71.81 40.21 25.63
C ILE A 64 71.06 39.71 24.39
N THR A 65 71.69 38.91 23.53
CA THR A 65 71.03 38.29 22.36
C THR A 65 69.94 37.32 22.82
N MET A 66 70.25 36.41 23.75
CA MET A 66 69.26 35.52 24.35
C MET A 66 68.12 36.27 25.04
N ALA A 67 68.41 37.42 25.69
CA ALA A 67 67.38 38.26 26.28
C ALA A 67 66.47 38.89 25.21
N HIS A 68 67.02 39.42 24.11
CA HIS A 68 66.22 39.94 22.99
C HIS A 68 65.38 38.84 22.35
N GLU A 69 65.96 37.70 21.98
CA GLU A 69 65.21 36.56 21.41
C GLU A 69 64.07 36.07 22.32
N ASN A 70 64.26 36.13 23.65
CA ASN A 70 63.22 35.78 24.60
C ASN A 70 62.16 36.89 24.75
N ILE A 71 62.53 38.17 24.65
CA ILE A 71 61.60 39.31 24.63
C ILE A 71 60.75 39.27 23.36
N ASP A 72 61.38 39.15 22.19
CA ASP A 72 60.71 39.11 20.88
C ASP A 72 59.71 37.94 20.83
N ARG A 73 60.15 36.74 21.21
CA ARG A 73 59.26 35.56 21.33
C ARG A 73 58.14 35.75 22.35
N THR A 74 58.34 36.56 23.38
CA THR A 74 57.27 36.89 24.36
C THR A 74 56.27 37.89 23.78
N ILE A 75 56.74 38.87 22.99
CA ILE A 75 55.89 39.82 22.26
C ILE A 75 55.03 39.09 21.23
N GLU A 76 55.63 38.23 20.39
CA GLU A 76 54.90 37.40 19.41
C GLU A 76 53.79 36.57 20.07
N ASN A 77 54.09 35.94 21.21
CA ASN A 77 53.08 35.19 21.98
C ASN A 77 51.98 36.08 22.56
N ALA A 78 52.30 37.29 23.01
CA ALA A 78 51.32 38.25 23.51
C ALA A 78 50.41 38.79 22.39
N GLU A 79 50.98 39.09 21.22
CA GLU A 79 50.23 39.49 20.02
C GLU A 79 49.30 38.37 19.54
N ALA A 80 49.79 37.12 19.50
CA ALA A 80 48.97 35.96 19.16
C ALA A 80 47.78 35.76 20.10
N ILE A 81 47.95 36.03 21.40
CA ILE A 81 46.86 36.00 22.39
C ILE A 81 45.89 37.17 22.16
N LEU A 82 46.38 38.40 21.98
CA LEU A 82 45.54 39.58 21.72
C LEU A 82 44.69 39.43 20.45
N ALA A 83 45.23 38.80 19.41
CA ALA A 83 44.49 38.47 18.20
C ALA A 83 43.27 37.57 18.47
N GLN A 84 43.37 36.61 19.42
CA GLN A 84 42.22 35.80 19.83
C GLN A 84 41.14 36.63 20.54
N PHE A 85 41.53 37.60 21.38
CA PHE A 85 40.56 38.50 22.05
C PHE A 85 39.79 39.37 21.05
N ASP A 86 40.43 39.86 19.98
CA ASP A 86 39.75 40.58 18.91
C ASP A 86 38.79 39.67 18.14
N ILE A 87 39.20 38.43 17.83
CA ILE A 87 38.31 37.42 17.21
C ILE A 87 37.06 37.19 18.06
N VAL A 88 37.20 37.02 19.39
CA VAL A 88 36.06 36.83 20.30
C VAL A 88 35.14 38.05 20.30
N SER A 89 35.70 39.27 20.41
CA SER A 89 34.91 40.51 20.42
C SER A 89 34.12 40.72 19.13
N ARG A 90 34.73 40.44 17.97
CA ARG A 90 34.05 40.54 16.66
C ARG A 90 32.98 39.45 16.50
N ALA A 91 33.29 38.21 16.90
CA ALA A 91 32.34 37.11 16.83
C ALA A 91 31.14 37.33 17.76
N GLU A 92 31.35 37.87 18.97
CA GLU A 92 30.28 38.19 19.92
C GLU A 92 29.20 39.09 19.29
N VAL A 93 29.57 40.13 18.55
CA VAL A 93 28.61 40.99 17.83
C VAL A 93 27.77 40.21 16.82
N VAL A 94 28.38 39.27 16.08
CA VAL A 94 27.67 38.42 15.10
C VAL A 94 26.74 37.43 15.80
N ILE A 95 27.20 36.75 16.85
CA ILE A 95 26.38 35.81 17.64
C ILE A 95 25.20 36.55 18.28
N LEU A 96 25.40 37.78 18.78
CA LEU A 96 24.35 38.59 19.38
C LEU A 96 23.29 39.07 18.37
N ARG A 97 23.61 39.23 17.07
CA ARG A 97 22.62 39.45 16.01
C ARG A 97 21.82 38.18 15.71
N GLY A 98 22.49 37.07 15.41
CA GLY A 98 21.83 35.79 15.09
C GLY A 98 21.91 35.41 13.61
N PRO A 99 21.49 34.18 13.27
CA PRO A 99 21.66 33.62 11.91
C PRO A 99 20.70 34.19 10.87
N HIS A 100 19.60 34.86 11.28
CA HIS A 100 18.50 35.29 10.40
C HIS A 100 18.90 36.17 9.20
N GLU A 101 19.87 37.09 9.37
CA GLU A 101 20.31 37.96 8.27
C GLU A 101 21.28 37.24 7.30
N ASN A 102 22.18 36.41 7.84
CA ASN A 102 23.20 35.71 7.07
C ASN A 102 23.75 34.51 7.86
N LEU A 103 23.19 33.32 7.60
CA LEU A 103 23.64 32.08 8.23
C LEU A 103 25.14 31.83 8.01
N LYS A 104 25.66 32.11 6.82
CA LYS A 104 27.07 31.82 6.49
C LYS A 104 28.03 32.62 7.38
N ILE A 105 27.83 33.93 7.52
CA ILE A 105 28.64 34.78 8.40
C ILE A 105 28.48 34.35 9.87
N PHE A 106 27.29 33.90 10.27
CA PHE A 106 27.06 33.39 11.61
C PHE A 106 27.82 32.08 11.88
N LEU A 107 27.81 31.12 10.95
CA LEU A 107 28.55 29.86 11.05
C LEU A 107 30.07 30.10 11.04
N GLU A 108 30.57 30.98 10.16
CA GLU A 108 31.98 31.41 10.15
C GLU A 108 32.41 32.00 11.51
N ALA A 109 31.54 32.78 12.17
CA ALA A 109 31.81 33.29 13.52
C ALA A 109 31.81 32.19 14.60
N VAL A 110 30.96 31.16 14.47
CA VAL A 110 30.98 29.98 15.37
C VAL A 110 32.25 29.17 15.19
N ASP A 111 32.70 28.94 13.96
CA ASP A 111 33.94 28.21 13.68
C ASP A 111 35.19 28.95 14.17
N LEU A 112 35.20 30.29 14.05
CA LEU A 112 36.23 31.13 14.66
C LEU A 112 36.26 30.96 16.20
N LEU A 113 35.09 30.96 16.86
CA LEU A 113 35.01 30.71 18.31
C LEU A 113 35.49 29.30 18.69
N LYS A 114 35.14 28.26 17.91
CA LYS A 114 35.69 26.90 18.08
C LYS A 114 37.21 26.87 17.92
N GLY A 115 37.75 27.63 16.97
CA GLY A 115 39.19 27.82 16.78
C GLY A 115 39.87 28.46 18.00
N VAL A 116 39.25 29.49 18.59
CA VAL A 116 39.73 30.13 19.83
C VAL A 116 39.75 29.14 21.00
N VAL A 117 38.71 28.31 21.17
CA VAL A 117 38.69 27.25 22.19
C VAL A 117 39.86 26.28 22.00
N ASN A 118 40.12 25.84 20.77
CA ASN A 118 41.22 24.93 20.46
C ASN A 118 42.59 25.56 20.78
N PHE A 119 42.82 26.83 20.40
CA PHE A 119 44.05 27.56 20.69
C PHE A 119 44.33 27.63 22.20
N PHE A 120 43.35 28.06 23.00
CA PHE A 120 43.52 28.16 24.46
C PHE A 120 43.54 26.80 25.17
N SER A 121 42.92 25.76 24.60
CA SER A 121 42.97 24.39 25.13
C SER A 121 44.34 23.74 24.95
N LEU A 122 45.08 24.11 23.90
CA LEU A 122 46.48 23.70 23.68
C LEU A 122 47.43 24.52 24.57
N ASN A 123 47.17 25.82 24.74
CA ASN A 123 48.03 26.77 25.45
C ASN A 123 47.64 26.97 26.93
N LYS A 124 47.59 25.90 27.73
CA LYS A 124 47.10 25.88 29.12
C LYS A 124 47.90 26.69 30.17
N ASN A 125 48.92 27.44 29.76
CA ASN A 125 49.93 28.01 30.68
C ASN A 125 49.54 29.35 31.32
N PHE A 126 48.37 29.93 30.99
CA PHE A 126 48.00 31.28 31.42
C PHE A 126 46.67 31.32 32.20
N LYS A 127 46.69 31.94 33.39
CA LYS A 127 45.50 32.07 34.25
C LYS A 127 44.38 32.94 33.64
N SER A 128 44.69 33.83 32.70
CA SER A 128 43.70 34.66 32.00
C SER A 128 42.84 33.86 31.02
N CYS A 129 43.31 32.69 30.55
CA CYS A 129 42.59 31.89 29.55
C CYS A 129 41.29 31.28 30.10
N GLU A 130 41.18 31.03 31.40
CA GLU A 130 39.98 30.42 32.00
C GLU A 130 38.75 31.34 31.90
N GLY A 131 38.93 32.65 32.10
CA GLY A 131 37.87 33.65 31.90
C GLY A 131 37.41 33.75 30.45
N VAL A 132 38.37 33.73 29.50
CA VAL A 132 38.07 33.78 28.05
C VAL A 132 37.39 32.49 27.58
N LEU A 133 37.87 31.32 28.01
CA LEU A 133 37.24 30.03 27.70
C LEU A 133 35.80 30.00 28.22
N ASN A 134 35.54 30.53 29.42
CA ASN A 134 34.17 30.66 29.94
C ASN A 134 33.31 31.64 29.12
N GLN A 135 33.83 32.80 28.71
CA GLN A 135 33.12 33.72 27.81
C GLN A 135 32.81 33.07 26.46
N VAL A 136 33.79 32.41 25.84
CA VAL A 136 33.63 31.75 24.54
C VAL A 136 32.67 30.57 24.63
N ASN A 137 32.74 29.74 25.68
CA ASN A 137 31.77 28.67 25.91
C ASN A 137 30.35 29.19 26.15
N ASN A 138 30.19 30.32 26.84
CA ASN A 138 28.89 30.99 26.97
C ASN A 138 28.38 31.51 25.61
N LEU A 139 29.26 32.07 24.76
CA LEU A 139 28.91 32.50 23.41
C LEU A 139 28.54 31.32 22.50
N LEU A 140 29.27 30.21 22.55
CA LEU A 140 28.96 28.96 21.83
C LEU A 140 27.63 28.33 22.30
N THR A 141 27.35 28.37 23.60
CA THR A 141 26.06 27.94 24.15
C THR A 141 24.92 28.83 23.63
N LYS A 142 25.15 30.16 23.58
CA LYS A 142 24.19 31.12 23.04
C LYS A 142 24.02 31.02 21.53
N SER A 143 25.06 30.65 20.78
CA SER A 143 24.94 30.42 19.34
C SER A 143 24.16 29.14 19.03
N ALA A 144 24.41 28.05 19.77
CA ALA A 144 23.65 26.81 19.64
C ALA A 144 22.14 27.02 19.88
N LEU A 145 21.77 27.76 20.94
CA LEU A 145 20.37 28.12 21.21
C LEU A 145 19.73 28.97 20.09
N LYS A 146 20.49 29.87 19.46
CA LYS A 146 20.01 30.68 18.34
C LYS A 146 19.85 29.88 17.04
N ILE A 147 20.74 28.94 16.77
CA ILE A 147 20.61 28.00 15.63
C ILE A 147 19.39 27.11 15.84
N GLU A 148 19.16 26.64 17.07
CA GLU A 148 17.96 25.86 17.41
C GLU A 148 16.67 26.66 17.17
N GLU A 149 16.63 27.93 17.59
CA GLU A 149 15.45 28.78 17.38
C GLU A 149 15.23 29.12 15.90
N GLU A 150 16.29 29.40 15.12
CA GLU A 150 16.17 29.61 13.67
C GLU A 150 15.66 28.34 12.96
N PHE A 151 16.16 27.16 13.34
CA PHE A 151 15.64 25.88 12.82
C PHE A 151 14.16 25.73 13.14
N ARG A 152 13.74 26.02 14.37
CA ARG A 152 12.34 26.01 14.81
C ARG A 152 11.47 27.00 14.02
N GLN A 153 11.94 28.22 13.83
CA GLN A 153 11.24 29.27 13.11
C GLN A 153 11.07 28.92 11.62
N LEU A 154 12.13 28.46 10.95
CA LEU A 154 12.07 28.03 9.56
C LEU A 154 11.15 26.80 9.40
N MET A 155 11.32 25.78 10.24
CA MET A 155 10.48 24.58 10.20
C MET A 155 9.00 24.93 10.45
N GLY A 156 8.69 25.79 11.42
CA GLY A 156 7.31 26.25 11.68
C GLY A 156 6.73 27.13 10.56
N THR A 157 7.55 27.94 9.90
CA THR A 157 7.10 28.83 8.81
C THR A 157 6.79 28.06 7.53
N TYR A 158 7.59 27.04 7.20
CA TYR A 158 7.50 26.30 5.94
C TYR A 158 6.80 24.92 6.05
N SER A 159 6.53 24.43 7.26
CA SER A 159 5.75 23.19 7.47
C SER A 159 4.27 23.49 7.64
N LYS A 160 3.62 23.87 6.53
CA LYS A 160 2.17 24.10 6.47
C LYS A 160 1.44 22.84 5.96
N PRO A 161 0.19 22.58 6.40
CA PRO A 161 -0.62 21.53 5.80
C PRO A 161 -0.92 21.85 4.34
N ILE A 162 -1.01 20.82 3.49
CA ILE A 162 -1.36 20.98 2.07
C ILE A 162 -2.88 20.98 1.91
N GLU A 163 -3.41 21.84 1.05
CA GLU A 163 -4.83 21.84 0.70
C GLU A 163 -5.25 20.59 -0.09
N PRO A 164 -6.44 20.00 0.18
CA PRO A 164 -6.92 18.79 -0.49
C PRO A 164 -6.84 18.83 -2.02
N ASN A 165 -7.24 19.93 -2.65
CA ASN A 165 -7.28 20.09 -4.11
C ASN A 165 -5.90 19.82 -4.76
N HIS A 166 -4.83 20.34 -4.17
CA HIS A 166 -3.47 20.13 -4.67
C HIS A 166 -2.98 18.70 -4.49
N LEU A 167 -3.46 17.99 -3.47
CA LEU A 167 -3.15 16.57 -3.25
C LEU A 167 -3.87 15.67 -4.25
N PHE A 168 -5.13 15.96 -4.58
CA PHE A 168 -5.86 15.28 -5.66
C PHE A 168 -5.19 15.49 -7.02
N ASP A 169 -4.77 16.72 -7.35
CA ASP A 169 -4.03 17.01 -8.58
C ASP A 169 -2.70 16.23 -8.67
N CYS A 170 -1.99 16.07 -7.55
CA CYS A 170 -0.76 15.29 -7.51
C CYS A 170 -1.03 13.79 -7.70
N LEU A 171 -2.07 13.24 -7.07
CA LEU A 171 -2.47 11.84 -7.26
C LEU A 171 -2.87 11.58 -8.73
N LEU A 172 -3.70 12.45 -9.32
CA LEU A 172 -4.10 12.33 -10.73
C LEU A 172 -2.89 12.31 -11.67
N LYS A 173 -1.88 13.17 -11.43
CA LYS A 173 -0.62 13.18 -12.18
C LYS A 173 0.17 11.89 -11.98
N HIS A 174 0.25 11.37 -10.76
CA HIS A 174 0.94 10.10 -10.47
C HIS A 174 0.28 8.91 -11.18
N LEU A 175 -1.05 8.84 -11.21
CA LEU A 175 -1.80 7.81 -11.94
C LEU A 175 -1.61 7.93 -13.47
N MET A 176 -1.53 9.16 -14.00
CA MET A 176 -1.25 9.45 -15.41
C MET A 176 0.19 9.14 -15.86
N VAL A 177 1.14 9.06 -14.94
CA VAL A 177 2.53 8.63 -15.20
C VAL A 177 2.60 7.09 -15.18
N SER A 178 2.12 6.47 -14.10
CA SER A 178 2.07 5.00 -13.96
C SER A 178 1.35 4.30 -15.12
N ARG A 179 0.28 4.91 -15.66
CA ARG A 179 -0.42 4.40 -16.84
C ARG A 179 0.38 4.51 -18.15
N ARG A 180 1.27 5.49 -18.29
CA ARG A 180 2.17 5.62 -19.46
C ARG A 180 3.34 4.65 -19.40
N ASP A 181 3.90 4.44 -18.21
CA ASP A 181 5.00 3.47 -18.02
C ASP A 181 4.54 2.02 -18.29
N SER A 182 3.23 1.74 -18.14
CA SER A 182 2.64 0.44 -18.49
C SER A 182 2.53 0.17 -20.01
N GLU A 183 2.66 1.19 -20.86
CA GLU A 183 2.67 1.05 -22.33
C GLU A 183 4.09 1.02 -22.91
N ALA A 184 5.11 1.36 -22.11
CA ALA A 184 6.52 1.40 -22.51
C ALA A 184 7.24 0.07 -22.19
N VAL A 185 7.12 -0.92 -23.07
CA VAL A 185 7.83 -2.21 -22.92
C VAL A 185 9.32 -2.07 -23.24
N GLY A 186 10.17 -1.96 -22.22
CA GLY A 186 11.61 -2.22 -22.36
C GLY A 186 12.55 -1.44 -21.42
N GLU A 187 13.29 -2.21 -20.59
CA GLU A 187 14.56 -1.90 -19.91
C GLU A 187 14.57 -1.42 -18.43
N GLN A 188 15.25 -2.24 -17.60
CA GLN A 188 15.98 -1.93 -16.35
C GLN A 188 15.23 -1.29 -15.14
N PRO A 189 14.92 -2.05 -14.08
CA PRO A 189 14.31 -1.53 -12.86
C PRO A 189 15.35 -0.94 -11.89
N SER A 190 15.77 0.32 -12.08
CA SER A 190 16.65 1.00 -11.10
C SER A 190 16.51 2.54 -10.98
N LYS A 191 15.58 3.20 -11.69
CA LYS A 191 15.43 4.68 -11.67
C LYS A 191 13.99 5.23 -11.54
N SER A 192 13.04 4.43 -11.05
CA SER A 192 11.61 4.80 -11.02
C SER A 192 11.22 5.95 -10.07
N PHE A 193 12.11 6.42 -9.20
CA PHE A 193 11.79 7.48 -8.20
C PHE A 193 12.11 8.92 -8.64
N GLU A 194 12.85 9.15 -9.74
CA GLU A 194 13.22 10.51 -10.15
C GLU A 194 12.08 11.26 -10.88
N THR A 195 11.13 10.52 -11.48
CA THR A 195 10.03 11.08 -12.30
C THR A 195 8.72 11.30 -11.52
N ALA A 196 8.67 10.97 -10.23
CA ALA A 196 7.47 11.11 -9.41
C ALA A 196 7.22 12.58 -9.03
N ILE A 197 6.07 13.12 -9.47
CA ILE A 197 5.64 14.49 -9.18
C ILE A 197 5.12 14.56 -7.73
N HIS A 198 6.05 14.75 -6.79
CA HIS A 198 5.72 15.02 -5.39
C HIS A 198 5.37 16.52 -5.20
N PRO A 199 4.41 16.86 -4.32
CA PRO A 199 4.12 18.24 -3.98
C PRO A 199 5.32 18.89 -3.30
N THR A 200 5.45 20.21 -3.48
CA THR A 200 6.47 21.04 -2.84
C THR A 200 6.12 21.25 -1.35
N LEU A 201 6.33 20.20 -0.55
CA LEU A 201 6.12 20.14 0.90
C LEU A 201 6.97 21.12 1.72
N ILE A 202 8.12 21.54 1.17
CA ILE A 202 8.98 22.66 1.58
C ILE A 202 9.54 23.30 0.30
N PRO A 203 9.63 24.64 0.17
CA PRO A 203 10.26 25.29 -0.98
C PRO A 203 11.73 24.91 -1.15
N SER A 204 12.14 24.57 -2.38
CA SER A 204 13.49 24.06 -2.68
C SER A 204 14.62 25.03 -2.30
N GLY A 205 14.38 26.35 -2.34
CA GLY A 205 15.37 27.36 -1.92
C GLY A 205 15.69 27.39 -0.42
N ILE A 206 14.84 26.78 0.43
CA ILE A 206 15.03 26.75 1.89
C ILE A 206 15.68 25.43 2.34
N LEU A 207 15.65 24.38 1.52
CA LEU A 207 16.22 23.07 1.87
C LEU A 207 17.74 23.11 2.14
N PRO A 208 18.58 23.84 1.38
CA PRO A 208 20.01 23.97 1.71
C PRO A 208 20.23 24.66 3.05
N LEU A 209 19.47 25.72 3.34
CA LEU A 209 19.54 26.46 4.61
C LEU A 209 19.20 25.56 5.80
N LEU A 210 18.19 24.69 5.66
CA LEU A 210 17.81 23.71 6.67
C LEU A 210 18.86 22.60 6.83
N HIS A 211 19.53 22.18 5.74
CA HIS A 211 20.63 21.21 5.77
C HIS A 211 21.86 21.77 6.49
N ASP A 212 22.28 23.01 6.17
CA ASP A 212 23.41 23.68 6.83
C ASP A 212 23.17 23.83 8.35
N ILE A 213 21.95 24.25 8.73
CA ILE A 213 21.53 24.35 10.14
C ILE A 213 21.50 22.99 10.83
N ALA A 214 20.98 21.95 10.17
CA ALA A 214 20.95 20.59 10.72
C ALA A 214 22.37 20.00 10.88
N CYS A 215 23.25 20.23 9.91
CA CYS A 215 24.68 19.89 9.99
C CYS A 215 25.31 20.48 11.25
N GLN A 216 25.14 21.79 11.45
CA GLN A 216 25.69 22.48 12.61
C GLN A 216 25.11 21.95 13.94
N LEU A 217 23.79 21.79 14.05
CA LEU A 217 23.15 21.24 15.26
C LEU A 217 23.66 19.83 15.61
N VAL A 218 23.93 19.00 14.60
CA VAL A 218 24.45 17.65 14.81
C VAL A 218 25.93 17.65 15.20
N GLN A 219 26.75 18.53 14.59
CA GLN A 219 28.16 18.71 14.97
C GLN A 219 28.32 19.27 16.40
N ASP A 220 27.44 20.17 16.82
CA ASP A 220 27.42 20.76 18.15
C ASP A 220 26.79 19.82 19.21
N GLY A 221 26.48 18.56 18.86
CA GLY A 221 25.94 17.53 19.76
C GLY A 221 24.42 17.63 20.03
N ASN A 222 23.75 18.65 19.51
CA ASN A 222 22.33 18.95 19.75
C ASN A 222 21.36 18.09 18.88
N GLN A 223 21.77 16.87 18.54
CA GLN A 223 21.06 15.94 17.66
C GLN A 223 19.60 15.71 18.10
N GLN A 224 19.38 15.55 19.41
CA GLN A 224 18.05 15.33 20.01
C GLN A 224 17.11 16.53 19.87
N SER A 225 17.66 17.75 19.80
CA SER A 225 16.86 18.96 19.64
C SER A 225 16.42 19.14 18.19
N CYS A 226 17.35 18.97 17.25
CA CYS A 226 17.06 18.93 15.81
C CYS A 226 16.01 17.85 15.49
N TYR A 227 16.18 16.65 16.06
CA TYR A 227 15.23 15.54 15.95
C TYR A 227 13.81 15.92 16.38
N ARG A 228 13.66 16.48 17.59
CA ARG A 228 12.36 16.89 18.15
C ARG A 228 11.70 17.95 17.28
N ILE A 229 12.43 19.02 16.92
CA ILE A 229 11.90 20.14 16.13
C ILE A 229 11.43 19.66 14.76
N TYR A 230 12.23 18.83 14.07
CA TYR A 230 11.86 18.31 12.76
C TYR A 230 10.61 17.41 12.83
N ARG A 231 10.61 16.44 13.74
CA ARG A 231 9.50 15.49 13.94
C ARG A 231 8.21 16.22 14.29
N ASP A 232 8.25 17.15 15.24
CA ASP A 232 7.04 17.80 15.75
C ASP A 232 6.44 18.75 14.71
N ALA A 233 7.27 19.51 13.96
CA ALA A 233 6.82 20.40 12.90
C ALA A 233 6.24 19.65 11.69
N ARG A 234 6.96 18.65 11.16
CA ARG A 234 6.50 17.87 9.99
C ARG A 234 5.36 16.91 10.36
N GLY A 235 5.42 16.27 11.52
CA GLY A 235 4.39 15.36 12.01
C GLY A 235 3.04 16.08 12.21
N SER A 236 3.07 17.29 12.77
CA SER A 236 1.87 18.14 12.89
C SER A 236 1.32 18.57 11.52
N ALA A 237 2.18 19.00 10.60
CA ALA A 237 1.77 19.37 9.24
C ALA A 237 1.16 18.18 8.46
N LEU A 238 1.72 16.98 8.63
CA LEU A 238 1.19 15.75 8.05
C LEU A 238 -0.17 15.40 8.66
N GLU A 239 -0.31 15.38 9.99
CA GLU A 239 -1.57 15.06 10.66
C GLU A 239 -2.68 16.07 10.29
N LEU A 240 -2.35 17.37 10.23
CA LEU A 240 -3.30 18.41 9.79
C LEU A 240 -3.70 18.23 8.32
N SER A 241 -2.77 17.85 7.44
CA SER A 241 -3.08 17.55 6.03
C SER A 241 -4.05 16.36 5.91
N LEU A 242 -3.86 15.32 6.73
CA LEU A 242 -4.75 14.16 6.78
C LEU A 242 -6.14 14.49 7.34
N ARG A 243 -6.21 15.31 8.40
CA ARG A 243 -7.50 15.80 8.92
C ARG A 243 -8.24 16.64 7.88
N ASN A 244 -7.55 17.51 7.14
CA ASN A 244 -8.12 18.32 6.06
C ASN A 244 -8.65 17.48 4.88
N LEU A 245 -8.13 16.27 4.67
CA LEU A 245 -8.64 15.30 3.70
C LEU A 245 -9.89 14.53 4.19
N GLY A 246 -10.33 14.75 5.43
CA GLY A 246 -11.52 14.10 6.01
C GLY A 246 -11.24 12.82 6.81
N ILE A 247 -9.99 12.56 7.21
CA ILE A 247 -9.67 11.44 8.10
C ILE A 247 -9.99 11.83 9.55
N GLU A 248 -11.21 11.50 10.00
CA GLU A 248 -11.59 11.56 11.42
C GLU A 248 -11.27 10.25 12.15
N LYS A 249 -10.90 10.35 13.43
CA LYS A 249 -10.75 9.19 14.33
C LYS A 249 -12.13 8.68 14.76
N LEU A 250 -12.77 7.93 13.88
CA LEU A 250 -14.04 7.28 14.15
C LEU A 250 -13.84 6.07 15.08
N SER A 251 -14.62 5.99 16.15
CA SER A 251 -14.62 4.82 17.04
C SER A 251 -15.44 3.67 16.43
N LYS A 252 -15.30 2.48 17.00
CA LYS A 252 -16.12 1.31 16.62
C LYS A 252 -17.62 1.61 16.71
N ASP A 253 -18.05 2.28 17.77
CA ASP A 253 -19.44 2.63 18.00
C ASP A 253 -19.95 3.68 16.99
N ASP A 254 -19.06 4.52 16.45
CA ASP A 254 -19.43 5.49 15.41
C ASP A 254 -19.63 4.81 14.06
N VAL A 255 -18.76 3.85 13.71
CA VAL A 255 -18.90 3.02 12.50
C VAL A 255 -20.16 2.14 12.57
N GLU A 256 -20.47 1.53 13.73
CA GLU A 256 -21.67 0.71 13.90
C GLU A 256 -22.98 1.52 13.92
N ARG A 257 -22.95 2.79 14.35
CA ARG A 257 -24.11 3.70 14.30
C ARG A 257 -24.28 4.41 12.96
N MET A 258 -23.29 4.33 12.06
CA MET A 258 -23.28 5.09 10.81
C MET A 258 -24.30 4.55 9.80
N GLN A 259 -25.04 5.44 9.15
CA GLN A 259 -25.92 5.05 8.05
C GLN A 259 -25.09 4.58 6.85
N ARG A 260 -25.50 3.46 6.22
CA ARG A 260 -24.81 2.80 5.10
C ARG A 260 -24.27 3.75 4.02
N VAL A 261 -25.06 4.74 3.59
CA VAL A 261 -24.65 5.70 2.55
C VAL A 261 -23.48 6.57 3.01
N ALA A 262 -23.49 7.01 4.27
CA ALA A 262 -22.37 7.76 4.85
C ALA A 262 -21.12 6.89 5.03
N LEU A 263 -21.28 5.61 5.41
CA LEU A 263 -20.17 4.66 5.51
C LEU A 263 -19.50 4.43 4.13
N GLN A 264 -20.29 4.28 3.06
CA GLN A 264 -19.76 4.13 1.70
C GLN A 264 -19.01 5.39 1.24
N VAL A 265 -19.53 6.58 1.51
CA VAL A 265 -18.82 7.85 1.23
C VAL A 265 -17.51 7.93 2.01
N ASN A 266 -17.53 7.65 3.32
CA ASN A 266 -16.34 7.72 4.16
C ASN A 266 -15.26 6.71 3.76
N ILE A 267 -15.64 5.52 3.29
CA ILE A 267 -14.68 4.54 2.78
C ILE A 267 -14.15 4.93 1.39
N GLY A 268 -14.97 5.54 0.52
CA GLY A 268 -14.49 6.16 -0.71
C GLY A 268 -13.45 7.24 -0.44
N THR A 269 -13.72 8.14 0.52
CA THR A 269 -12.78 9.15 1.00
C THR A 269 -11.51 8.50 1.57
N TRP A 270 -11.63 7.52 2.47
CA TRP A 270 -10.49 6.82 3.06
C TRP A 270 -9.60 6.16 2.00
N THR A 271 -10.21 5.53 0.99
CA THR A 271 -9.52 4.86 -0.11
C THR A 271 -8.65 5.84 -0.91
N GLN A 272 -9.21 7.01 -1.25
CA GLN A 272 -8.45 8.09 -1.90
C GLN A 272 -7.37 8.67 -0.99
N CYS A 273 -7.70 8.90 0.29
CA CYS A 273 -6.77 9.40 1.30
C CYS A 273 -5.57 8.47 1.50
N MET A 274 -5.79 7.15 1.46
CA MET A 274 -4.73 6.15 1.61
C MET A 274 -3.76 6.19 0.42
N GLN A 275 -4.29 6.29 -0.81
CA GLN A 275 -3.46 6.48 -2.01
C GLN A 275 -2.68 7.81 -1.98
N ILE A 276 -3.30 8.92 -1.58
CA ILE A 276 -2.62 10.21 -1.39
C ILE A 276 -1.52 10.09 -0.33
N THR A 277 -1.82 9.47 0.81
CA THR A 277 -0.87 9.41 1.93
C THR A 277 0.38 8.62 1.54
N VAL A 278 0.21 7.45 0.93
CA VAL A 278 1.33 6.61 0.51
C VAL A 278 2.07 7.21 -0.69
N LYS A 279 1.38 7.43 -1.83
CA LYS A 279 2.06 7.82 -3.09
C LYS A 279 2.54 9.27 -3.10
N VAL A 280 1.92 10.15 -2.32
CA VAL A 280 2.15 11.61 -2.40
C VAL A 280 2.82 12.15 -1.15
N LEU A 281 2.20 12.02 0.03
CA LEU A 281 2.67 12.65 1.26
C LEU A 281 3.92 11.98 1.84
N LEU A 282 3.85 10.67 2.13
CA LEU A 282 4.94 9.94 2.78
C LEU A 282 6.18 9.84 1.89
N ALA A 283 6.02 9.64 0.58
CA ALA A 283 7.12 9.68 -0.37
C ALA A 283 7.81 11.06 -0.40
N GLY A 284 7.03 12.14 -0.32
CA GLY A 284 7.55 13.51 -0.22
C GLY A 284 8.28 13.79 1.09
N GLU A 285 7.73 13.37 2.24
CA GLU A 285 8.39 13.47 3.55
C GLU A 285 9.71 12.68 3.59
N ARG A 286 9.73 11.47 2.99
CA ARG A 286 10.95 10.65 2.88
C ARG A 286 12.01 11.35 2.02
N LYS A 287 11.61 12.02 0.94
CA LYS A 287 12.50 12.81 0.08
C LYS A 287 13.10 14.01 0.83
N ILE A 288 12.28 14.77 1.55
CA ILE A 288 12.74 15.93 2.34
C ILE A 288 13.64 15.51 3.50
N CYS A 289 13.27 14.46 4.22
CA CYS A 289 14.09 13.90 5.30
C CYS A 289 15.46 13.42 4.77
N ASN A 290 15.50 12.80 3.59
CA ASN A 290 16.76 12.48 2.93
C ASN A 290 17.56 13.72 2.54
N GLN A 291 16.94 14.77 2.00
CA GLN A 291 17.63 15.98 1.54
C GLN A 291 18.19 16.84 2.69
N ILE A 292 17.47 16.97 3.82
CA ILE A 292 17.91 17.77 4.97
C ILE A 292 18.98 17.05 5.79
N PHE A 293 18.98 15.71 5.80
CA PHE A 293 19.93 14.90 6.59
C PHE A 293 20.93 14.12 5.74
N ASP A 294 21.21 14.54 4.50
CA ASP A 294 22.19 13.85 3.65
C ASP A 294 23.63 14.10 4.11
N GLY A 295 24.45 13.04 4.15
CA GLY A 295 25.82 13.10 4.68
C GLY A 295 25.95 13.33 6.19
N ILE A 296 24.85 13.55 6.92
CA ILE A 296 24.85 13.82 8.37
C ILE A 296 24.86 12.51 9.17
N THR A 297 25.59 12.46 10.28
CA THR A 297 25.59 11.35 11.26
C THR A 297 24.31 11.34 12.13
N PHE A 298 23.15 11.33 11.46
CA PHE A 298 21.81 11.42 12.05
C PHE A 298 20.95 10.21 11.67
N ASN A 299 20.17 9.69 12.62
CA ASN A 299 19.30 8.53 12.38
C ASN A 299 18.00 8.92 11.65
N LYS A 300 18.13 9.28 10.36
CA LYS A 300 17.01 9.72 9.51
C LYS A 300 15.89 8.69 9.38
N GLU A 301 16.20 7.39 9.42
CA GLU A 301 15.18 6.33 9.39
C GLU A 301 14.26 6.38 10.62
N GLN A 302 14.82 6.55 11.81
CA GLN A 302 14.04 6.66 13.05
C GLN A 302 13.21 7.95 13.08
N CYS A 303 13.80 9.07 12.65
CA CYS A 303 13.10 10.35 12.62
C CYS A 303 11.88 10.32 11.69
N PHE A 304 12.03 9.76 10.50
CA PHE A 304 10.92 9.50 9.57
C PHE A 304 9.88 8.54 10.17
N ALA A 305 10.32 7.48 10.86
CA ALA A 305 9.41 6.50 11.45
C ALA A 305 8.49 7.12 12.52
N GLU A 306 9.04 7.87 13.48
CA GLU A 306 8.24 8.49 14.54
C GLU A 306 7.33 9.62 14.01
N LEU A 307 7.78 10.37 13.00
CA LEU A 307 6.99 11.39 12.29
C LEU A 307 5.76 10.76 11.61
N ALA A 308 5.96 9.68 10.85
CA ALA A 308 4.89 9.03 10.09
C ALA A 308 3.92 8.24 11.00
N LYS A 309 4.42 7.64 12.09
CA LYS A 309 3.68 6.66 12.91
C LYS A 309 2.30 7.13 13.35
N GLY A 310 2.17 8.32 13.93
CA GLY A 310 0.86 8.81 14.43
C GLY A 310 -0.20 8.95 13.33
N SER A 311 0.23 9.42 12.16
CA SER A 311 -0.61 9.61 10.97
C SER A 311 -1.00 8.27 10.33
N VAL A 312 -0.02 7.40 10.10
CA VAL A 312 -0.22 6.07 9.47
C VAL A 312 -1.09 5.17 10.35
N MET A 313 -0.81 5.10 11.66
CA MET A 313 -1.61 4.28 12.59
C MET A 313 -3.06 4.78 12.71
N THR A 314 -3.28 6.10 12.59
CA THR A 314 -4.64 6.66 12.53
C THR A 314 -5.38 6.16 11.28
N LEU A 315 -4.77 6.26 10.10
CA LEU A 315 -5.33 5.74 8.85
C LEU A 315 -5.64 4.24 8.90
N LEU A 316 -4.69 3.43 9.39
CA LEU A 316 -4.85 1.98 9.49
C LEU A 316 -5.91 1.58 10.53
N SER A 317 -6.04 2.33 11.64
CA SER A 317 -7.05 2.08 12.68
C SER A 317 -8.49 2.26 12.19
N PHE A 318 -8.74 3.18 11.25
CA PHE A 318 -10.04 3.27 10.59
C PHE A 318 -10.34 1.99 9.79
N GLY A 319 -9.36 1.52 9.00
CA GLY A 319 -9.49 0.28 8.23
C GLY A 319 -9.75 -0.94 9.11
N ASP A 320 -9.04 -1.07 10.22
CA ASP A 320 -9.22 -2.16 11.20
C ASP A 320 -10.59 -2.07 11.89
N THR A 321 -11.06 -0.86 12.20
CA THR A 321 -12.40 -0.63 12.77
C THR A 321 -13.51 -1.03 11.80
N VAL A 322 -13.36 -0.71 10.51
CA VAL A 322 -14.30 -1.16 9.46
C VAL A 322 -14.24 -2.68 9.27
N ALA A 323 -13.06 -3.30 9.27
CA ALA A 323 -12.92 -4.76 9.18
C ALA A 323 -13.56 -5.49 10.39
N ARG A 324 -13.53 -4.89 11.59
CA ARG A 324 -14.16 -5.40 12.82
C ARG A 324 -15.64 -5.03 12.98
N SER A 325 -16.21 -4.28 12.04
CA SER A 325 -17.62 -3.89 12.07
C SER A 325 -18.57 -5.08 11.82
N LYS A 326 -19.88 -4.84 11.95
CA LYS A 326 -20.88 -5.89 11.75
C LYS A 326 -20.81 -6.47 10.33
N ARG A 327 -20.53 -7.77 10.26
CA ARG A 327 -20.50 -8.55 9.01
C ARG A 327 -21.87 -8.53 8.34
N SER A 328 -21.86 -8.18 7.06
CA SER A 328 -23.03 -8.15 6.19
C SER A 328 -22.55 -8.38 4.76
N HIS A 329 -23.29 -9.19 3.99
CA HIS A 329 -23.03 -9.38 2.57
C HIS A 329 -23.07 -8.04 1.79
N GLU A 330 -23.81 -7.05 2.29
CA GLU A 330 -23.89 -5.72 1.67
C GLU A 330 -22.58 -4.92 1.77
N ASN A 331 -21.75 -5.23 2.77
CA ASN A 331 -20.48 -4.54 3.03
C ASN A 331 -19.30 -5.18 2.27
N LEU A 332 -19.48 -6.37 1.68
CA LEU A 332 -18.40 -7.11 1.01
C LEU A 332 -17.72 -6.27 -0.08
N PHE A 333 -18.49 -5.65 -0.97
CA PHE A 333 -17.95 -4.88 -2.09
C PHE A 333 -17.07 -3.71 -1.62
N ILE A 334 -17.49 -3.05 -0.55
CA ILE A 334 -16.75 -1.93 0.05
C ILE A 334 -15.45 -2.44 0.71
N LEU A 335 -15.48 -3.60 1.37
CA LEU A 335 -14.27 -4.24 1.90
C LEU A 335 -13.31 -4.70 0.78
N LEU A 336 -13.84 -5.12 -0.38
CA LEU A 336 -13.04 -5.45 -1.56
C LEU A 336 -12.39 -4.20 -2.18
N GLU A 337 -13.06 -3.04 -2.21
CA GLU A 337 -12.44 -1.76 -2.61
C GLU A 337 -11.25 -1.41 -1.71
N MET A 338 -11.44 -1.48 -0.37
CA MET A 338 -10.37 -1.22 0.60
C MET A 338 -9.21 -2.22 0.45
N TYR A 339 -9.51 -3.51 0.31
CA TYR A 339 -8.50 -4.56 0.09
C TYR A 339 -7.73 -4.31 -1.23
N GLY A 340 -8.43 -3.94 -2.30
CA GLY A 340 -7.84 -3.66 -3.61
C GLY A 340 -6.79 -2.55 -3.53
N VAL A 341 -7.09 -1.44 -2.85
CA VAL A 341 -6.13 -0.33 -2.66
C VAL A 341 -5.03 -0.68 -1.68
N MET A 342 -5.32 -1.42 -0.60
CA MET A 342 -4.26 -1.91 0.30
C MET A 342 -3.28 -2.86 -0.39
N HIS A 343 -3.75 -3.66 -1.36
CA HIS A 343 -2.91 -4.51 -2.20
C HIS A 343 -2.14 -3.70 -3.25
N GLU A 344 -2.80 -2.75 -3.93
CA GLU A 344 -2.16 -1.86 -4.91
C GLU A 344 -0.96 -1.11 -4.29
N LEU A 345 -1.13 -0.62 -3.05
CA LEU A 345 -0.12 0.15 -2.33
C LEU A 345 0.97 -0.69 -1.66
N GLN A 346 0.90 -2.02 -1.73
CA GLN A 346 1.79 -2.90 -0.96
C GLN A 346 3.27 -2.69 -1.34
N SER A 347 3.58 -2.52 -2.64
CA SER A 347 4.93 -2.22 -3.13
C SER A 347 5.45 -0.88 -2.62
N GLU A 348 4.64 0.18 -2.70
CA GLU A 348 5.00 1.52 -2.29
C GLU A 348 5.19 1.61 -0.77
N VAL A 349 4.35 0.92 0.02
CA VAL A 349 4.51 0.77 1.47
C VAL A 349 5.83 0.09 1.82
N GLU A 350 6.18 -1.01 1.15
CA GLU A 350 7.47 -1.69 1.37
C GLU A 350 8.68 -0.80 1.04
N VAL A 351 8.59 0.02 -0.02
CA VAL A 351 9.70 0.93 -0.42
C VAL A 351 9.81 2.15 0.50
N ILE A 352 8.70 2.78 0.88
CA ILE A 352 8.68 3.97 1.74
C ILE A 352 9.15 3.64 3.16
N PHE A 353 8.74 2.48 3.68
CA PHE A 353 9.04 2.03 5.03
C PHE A 353 10.22 1.04 5.10
N GLN A 354 11.17 1.13 4.15
CA GLN A 354 12.45 0.46 4.25
C GLN A 354 13.20 0.87 5.53
N GLY A 355 13.80 -0.12 6.17
CA GLY A 355 14.54 0.04 7.42
C GLY A 355 13.90 -0.71 8.59
N LYS A 356 14.63 -0.73 9.72
CA LYS A 356 14.25 -1.46 10.95
C LYS A 356 13.18 -0.72 11.71
N PHE A 357 13.35 0.60 11.85
CA PHE A 357 12.48 1.48 12.64
C PHE A 357 11.06 1.61 12.07
N CYS A 358 10.85 1.23 10.80
CA CYS A 358 9.56 1.30 10.14
C CYS A 358 8.82 -0.06 10.05
N SER A 359 9.34 -1.14 10.65
CA SER A 359 8.73 -2.48 10.54
C SER A 359 7.30 -2.53 11.08
N GLU A 360 7.04 -1.87 12.22
CA GLU A 360 5.73 -1.79 12.86
C GLU A 360 4.65 -1.26 11.90
N MET A 361 4.96 -0.27 11.07
CA MET A 361 4.02 0.30 10.10
C MET A 361 3.76 -0.63 8.91
N ARG A 362 4.80 -1.36 8.45
CA ARG A 362 4.65 -2.38 7.39
C ARG A 362 3.83 -3.57 7.88
N GLU A 363 4.14 -4.06 9.07
CA GLU A 363 3.39 -5.13 9.72
C GLU A 363 1.93 -4.72 9.97
N ALA A 364 1.68 -3.49 10.45
CA ALA A 364 0.32 -2.98 10.63
C ALA A 364 -0.46 -2.89 9.31
N ALA A 365 0.17 -2.39 8.23
CA ALA A 365 -0.45 -2.33 6.91
C ALA A 365 -0.76 -3.74 6.36
N LEU A 366 0.20 -4.66 6.44
CA LEU A 366 0.06 -6.05 5.99
C LEU A 366 -0.98 -6.83 6.83
N ASN A 367 -1.06 -6.57 8.14
CA ASN A 367 -2.08 -7.15 9.01
C ASN A 367 -3.48 -6.62 8.68
N LEU A 368 -3.62 -5.33 8.33
CA LEU A 368 -4.89 -4.79 7.82
C LEU A 368 -5.28 -5.46 6.49
N THR A 369 -4.37 -5.58 5.53
CA THR A 369 -4.62 -6.27 4.25
C THR A 369 -5.11 -7.70 4.46
N LYS A 370 -4.45 -8.47 5.36
CA LYS A 370 -4.86 -9.83 5.73
C LYS A 370 -6.23 -9.86 6.43
N SER A 371 -6.49 -8.91 7.34
CA SER A 371 -7.77 -8.85 8.05
C SER A 371 -8.94 -8.53 7.11
N LEU A 372 -8.76 -7.59 6.17
CA LEU A 372 -9.74 -7.28 5.13
C LEU A 372 -10.02 -8.51 4.23
N ALA A 373 -8.97 -9.21 3.79
CA ALA A 373 -9.11 -10.44 3.00
C ALA A 373 -9.88 -11.53 3.75
N GLN A 374 -9.50 -11.79 5.01
CA GLN A 374 -10.16 -12.80 5.85
C GLN A 374 -11.64 -12.46 6.08
N VAL A 375 -11.97 -11.22 6.43
CA VAL A 375 -13.37 -10.81 6.65
C VAL A 375 -14.19 -10.88 5.36
N ALA A 376 -13.60 -10.55 4.20
CA ALA A 376 -14.26 -10.72 2.91
C ALA A 376 -14.50 -12.21 2.56
N GLN A 377 -13.56 -13.10 2.85
CA GLN A 377 -13.74 -14.56 2.69
C GLN A 377 -14.83 -15.11 3.63
N GLU A 378 -14.83 -14.69 4.90
CA GLU A 378 -15.84 -15.10 5.88
C GLU A 378 -17.25 -14.60 5.48
N ILE A 379 -17.38 -13.37 4.96
CA ILE A 379 -18.66 -12.85 4.45
C ILE A 379 -19.17 -13.64 3.22
N LEU A 380 -18.28 -14.12 2.34
CA LEU A 380 -18.67 -14.98 1.22
C LEU A 380 -19.24 -16.32 1.70
N VAL A 381 -18.65 -16.92 2.74
CA VAL A 381 -19.14 -18.16 3.36
C VAL A 381 -20.46 -17.90 4.12
N ASP A 382 -20.54 -16.83 4.91
CA ASP A 382 -21.77 -16.42 5.61
C ASP A 382 -22.93 -16.19 4.63
N PHE A 383 -22.65 -15.66 3.42
CA PHE A 383 -23.64 -15.49 2.37
C PHE A 383 -24.09 -16.81 1.74
N GLU A 384 -23.17 -17.74 1.45
CA GLU A 384 -23.53 -19.10 1.01
C GLU A 384 -24.47 -19.78 2.04
N ASP A 385 -24.10 -19.70 3.32
CA ASP A 385 -24.86 -20.25 4.44
C ASP A 385 -26.24 -19.58 4.60
N ALA A 386 -26.34 -18.27 4.41
CA ALA A 386 -27.60 -17.54 4.38
C ALA A 386 -28.51 -17.97 3.21
N VAL A 387 -27.93 -18.23 2.03
CA VAL A 387 -28.67 -18.74 0.85
C VAL A 387 -29.19 -20.16 1.08
N VAL A 388 -28.44 -21.01 1.78
CA VAL A 388 -28.94 -22.34 2.21
C VAL A 388 -30.08 -22.20 3.21
N LYS A 389 -29.92 -21.35 4.23
CA LYS A 389 -30.83 -21.25 5.40
C LYS A 389 -32.07 -20.39 5.16
N ASP A 390 -32.19 -19.68 4.03
CA ASP A 390 -33.36 -18.84 3.75
C ASP A 390 -34.67 -19.65 3.76
N SER A 391 -35.49 -19.37 4.76
CA SER A 391 -36.78 -20.00 5.01
C SER A 391 -37.96 -19.05 4.76
N SER A 392 -37.74 -17.97 4.00
CA SER A 392 -38.77 -16.99 3.63
C SER A 392 -40.05 -17.68 3.15
N LYS A 393 -41.16 -17.51 3.89
CA LYS A 393 -42.46 -18.17 3.63
C LYS A 393 -43.22 -17.60 2.43
N THR A 394 -42.59 -16.74 1.62
CA THR A 394 -43.17 -16.05 0.47
C THR A 394 -43.34 -16.99 -0.72
N ASN A 395 -44.23 -17.97 -0.58
CA ASN A 395 -44.60 -18.88 -1.65
C ASN A 395 -45.36 -18.09 -2.73
N MET A 396 -44.72 -17.92 -3.88
CA MET A 396 -45.30 -17.23 -5.04
C MET A 396 -46.49 -18.04 -5.55
N GLN A 397 -47.72 -17.63 -5.22
CA GLN A 397 -48.94 -18.43 -5.44
C GLN A 397 -49.17 -18.82 -6.92
N ASN A 398 -48.60 -18.05 -7.86
CA ASN A 398 -48.64 -18.28 -9.31
C ASN A 398 -47.41 -19.05 -9.87
N GLY A 399 -46.47 -19.49 -9.04
CA GLY A 399 -45.28 -20.23 -9.44
C GLY A 399 -44.23 -19.44 -10.22
N THR A 400 -44.28 -18.10 -10.20
CA THR A 400 -43.29 -17.25 -10.89
C THR A 400 -41.89 -17.30 -10.23
N VAL A 401 -40.92 -16.58 -10.82
CA VAL A 401 -39.56 -16.45 -10.27
C VAL A 401 -39.61 -15.80 -8.88
N HIS A 402 -38.93 -16.40 -7.90
CA HIS A 402 -38.90 -15.95 -6.51
C HIS A 402 -38.03 -14.69 -6.36
N PRO A 403 -38.43 -13.65 -5.60
CA PRO A 403 -37.63 -12.44 -5.39
C PRO A 403 -36.17 -12.71 -4.98
N PHE A 404 -35.96 -13.59 -4.00
CA PHE A 404 -34.64 -14.08 -3.58
C PHE A 404 -33.74 -14.60 -4.73
N THR A 405 -34.30 -15.22 -5.77
CA THR A 405 -33.53 -15.66 -6.94
C THR A 405 -33.00 -14.48 -7.75
N PHE A 406 -33.74 -13.37 -7.83
CA PHE A 406 -33.21 -12.12 -8.42
C PHE A 406 -32.11 -11.52 -7.53
N GLU A 407 -32.28 -11.53 -6.21
CA GLU A 407 -31.32 -10.97 -5.25
C GLU A 407 -29.97 -11.71 -5.28
N VAL A 408 -29.99 -13.05 -5.20
CA VAL A 408 -28.76 -13.87 -5.26
C VAL A 408 -28.09 -13.76 -6.64
N ILE A 409 -28.85 -13.73 -7.73
CA ILE A 409 -28.29 -13.53 -9.09
C ILE A 409 -27.72 -12.11 -9.27
N LYS A 410 -28.35 -11.08 -8.68
CA LYS A 410 -27.81 -9.72 -8.65
C LYS A 410 -26.49 -9.68 -7.86
N TYR A 411 -26.44 -10.33 -6.70
CA TYR A 411 -25.23 -10.43 -5.89
C TYR A 411 -24.08 -11.12 -6.64
N VAL A 412 -24.33 -12.27 -7.29
CA VAL A 412 -23.31 -12.94 -8.10
C VAL A 412 -22.86 -12.08 -9.29
N LYS A 413 -23.74 -11.30 -9.91
CA LYS A 413 -23.32 -10.33 -10.95
C LYS A 413 -22.37 -9.28 -10.37
N SER A 414 -22.72 -8.69 -9.22
CA SER A 414 -21.85 -7.72 -8.55
C SER A 414 -20.53 -8.32 -8.06
N LEU A 415 -20.45 -9.62 -7.73
CA LEU A 415 -19.16 -10.27 -7.45
C LEU A 415 -18.23 -10.28 -8.67
N LEU A 416 -18.77 -10.43 -9.88
CA LEU A 416 -17.98 -10.47 -11.11
C LEU A 416 -17.38 -9.10 -11.46
N ASP A 417 -18.05 -8.01 -11.10
CA ASP A 417 -17.52 -6.66 -11.26
C ASP A 417 -16.19 -6.47 -10.49
N TYR A 418 -15.94 -7.28 -9.45
CA TYR A 418 -14.69 -7.33 -8.66
C TYR A 418 -13.82 -8.57 -8.95
N GLN A 419 -13.96 -9.21 -10.12
CA GLN A 419 -13.25 -10.45 -10.47
C GLN A 419 -11.72 -10.35 -10.31
N SER A 420 -11.10 -9.23 -10.66
CA SER A 420 -9.65 -9.01 -10.51
C SER A 420 -9.21 -9.02 -9.05
N THR A 421 -9.89 -8.24 -8.20
CA THR A 421 -9.64 -8.16 -6.76
C THR A 421 -9.89 -9.49 -6.06
N LEU A 422 -10.97 -10.20 -6.42
CA LEU A 422 -11.28 -11.52 -5.87
C LEU A 422 -10.24 -12.57 -6.27
N LYS A 423 -9.71 -12.53 -7.50
CA LYS A 423 -8.60 -13.39 -7.91
C LYS A 423 -7.37 -13.16 -7.01
N ILE A 424 -6.96 -11.91 -6.81
CA ILE A 424 -5.83 -11.57 -5.93
C ILE A 424 -6.05 -12.07 -4.50
N LEU A 425 -7.26 -11.86 -3.95
CA LEU A 425 -7.66 -12.32 -2.62
C LEU A 425 -7.56 -13.86 -2.47
N PHE A 426 -7.90 -14.63 -3.50
CA PHE A 426 -7.76 -16.09 -3.49
C PHE A 426 -6.34 -16.60 -3.80
N GLN A 427 -5.42 -15.76 -4.32
CA GLN A 427 -3.99 -16.10 -4.43
C GLN A 427 -3.28 -16.09 -3.08
N GLN A 428 -3.75 -15.25 -2.14
CA GLN A 428 -3.13 -15.11 -0.83
C GLN A 428 -3.61 -16.15 0.20
N SER A 429 -4.71 -16.86 -0.07
CA SER A 429 -5.09 -18.06 0.68
C SER A 429 -4.27 -19.27 0.24
N GLU A 430 -3.59 -19.95 1.17
CA GLU A 430 -2.65 -21.07 0.95
C GLU A 430 -3.26 -22.35 0.30
N THR A 431 -4.50 -22.29 -0.17
CA THR A 431 -5.14 -23.32 -0.98
C THR A 431 -4.54 -23.33 -2.38
N GLY A 432 -3.54 -24.18 -2.60
CA GLY A 432 -2.77 -24.33 -3.85
C GLY A 432 -3.53 -24.90 -5.06
N SER A 433 -4.74 -24.42 -5.35
CA SER A 433 -5.39 -24.60 -6.65
C SER A 433 -5.37 -23.28 -7.42
N GLU A 434 -5.45 -23.36 -8.76
CA GLU A 434 -5.38 -22.20 -9.63
C GLU A 434 -6.45 -21.17 -9.27
N THR A 435 -6.08 -19.89 -9.26
CA THR A 435 -6.91 -18.79 -8.75
C THR A 435 -8.31 -18.71 -9.37
N GLU A 436 -8.41 -18.98 -10.68
CA GLU A 436 -9.68 -18.96 -11.40
C GLU A 436 -10.62 -20.08 -10.91
N SER A 437 -10.06 -21.21 -10.45
CA SER A 437 -10.84 -22.30 -9.86
C SER A 437 -11.50 -21.92 -8.54
N GLN A 438 -10.87 -21.09 -7.69
CA GLN A 438 -11.44 -20.74 -6.39
C GLN A 438 -12.67 -19.82 -6.52
N LEU A 439 -12.59 -18.78 -7.36
CA LEU A 439 -13.74 -17.93 -7.65
C LEU A 439 -14.87 -18.74 -8.34
N ALA A 440 -14.51 -19.65 -9.25
CA ALA A 440 -15.48 -20.56 -9.87
C ALA A 440 -16.16 -21.48 -8.83
N VAL A 441 -15.41 -22.04 -7.89
CA VAL A 441 -15.93 -22.87 -6.79
C VAL A 441 -16.89 -22.07 -5.91
N VAL A 442 -16.55 -20.85 -5.49
CA VAL A 442 -17.44 -20.00 -4.67
C VAL A 442 -18.73 -19.67 -5.41
N ILE A 443 -18.66 -19.24 -6.68
CA ILE A 443 -19.86 -18.94 -7.47
C ILE A 443 -20.70 -20.20 -7.70
N MET A 444 -20.07 -21.35 -7.99
CA MET A 444 -20.77 -22.62 -8.18
C MET A 444 -21.45 -23.09 -6.90
N LYS A 445 -20.82 -22.91 -5.73
CA LYS A 445 -21.43 -23.20 -4.42
C LYS A 445 -22.65 -22.32 -4.15
N ILE A 446 -22.57 -21.01 -4.35
CA ILE A 446 -23.71 -20.09 -4.18
C ILE A 446 -24.86 -20.47 -5.13
N MET A 447 -24.56 -20.80 -6.39
CA MET A 447 -25.56 -21.27 -7.36
C MET A 447 -26.19 -22.61 -6.96
N GLN A 448 -25.40 -23.54 -6.40
CA GLN A 448 -25.87 -24.84 -5.93
C GLN A 448 -26.71 -24.71 -4.65
N ALA A 449 -26.34 -23.82 -3.73
CA ALA A 449 -27.10 -23.45 -2.55
C ALA A 449 -28.47 -22.88 -2.94
N LEU A 450 -28.51 -21.94 -3.89
CA LEU A 450 -29.75 -21.38 -4.42
C LEU A 450 -30.64 -22.46 -5.07
N GLN A 451 -30.07 -23.35 -5.89
CA GLN A 451 -30.80 -24.48 -6.45
C GLN A 451 -31.39 -25.40 -5.36
N ASN A 452 -30.61 -25.71 -4.33
CA ASN A 452 -31.05 -26.57 -3.23
C ASN A 452 -32.15 -25.91 -2.38
N ASN A 453 -32.04 -24.61 -2.12
CA ASN A 453 -33.06 -23.81 -1.44
C ASN A 453 -34.37 -23.81 -2.25
N LEU A 454 -34.30 -23.56 -3.57
CA LEU A 454 -35.45 -23.61 -4.48
C LEU A 454 -36.09 -25.01 -4.54
N ASN A 455 -35.30 -26.09 -4.52
CA ASN A 455 -35.78 -27.46 -4.39
C ASN A 455 -36.40 -27.78 -3.01
N GLY A 456 -36.04 -27.04 -1.97
CA GLY A 456 -36.70 -27.09 -0.67
C GLY A 456 -38.05 -26.37 -0.69
N LYS A 457 -38.08 -25.15 -1.25
CA LYS A 457 -39.30 -24.33 -1.38
C LYS A 457 -40.33 -24.96 -2.33
N SER A 458 -39.92 -25.60 -3.41
CA SER A 458 -40.84 -26.25 -4.36
C SER A 458 -41.69 -27.35 -3.71
N LYS A 459 -41.19 -28.01 -2.66
CA LYS A 459 -41.92 -29.04 -1.92
C LYS A 459 -43.06 -28.48 -1.05
N GLN A 460 -43.17 -27.15 -0.90
CA GLN A 460 -44.25 -26.51 -0.13
C GLN A 460 -45.54 -26.30 -0.94
N TYR A 461 -45.48 -26.41 -2.28
CA TYR A 461 -46.66 -26.29 -3.12
C TYR A 461 -47.56 -27.52 -3.00
N LYS A 462 -48.87 -27.29 -2.82
CA LYS A 462 -49.89 -28.37 -2.73
C LYS A 462 -50.08 -29.10 -4.06
N ASP A 463 -49.95 -28.40 -5.18
CA ASP A 463 -50.00 -28.99 -6.52
C ASP A 463 -48.58 -29.34 -7.00
N PRO A 464 -48.24 -30.62 -7.23
CA PRO A 464 -46.92 -31.01 -7.73
C PRO A 464 -46.64 -30.53 -9.16
N ALA A 465 -47.66 -30.22 -9.98
CA ALA A 465 -47.45 -29.60 -11.28
C ALA A 465 -46.96 -28.14 -11.13
N LEU A 466 -47.50 -27.40 -10.16
CA LEU A 466 -47.06 -26.03 -9.85
C LEU A 466 -45.61 -26.01 -9.31
N SER A 467 -45.21 -27.00 -8.52
CA SER A 467 -43.82 -27.11 -8.03
C SER A 467 -42.81 -27.25 -9.18
N HIS A 468 -43.15 -27.99 -10.23
CA HIS A 468 -42.33 -28.11 -11.44
C HIS A 468 -42.30 -26.83 -12.27
N ILE A 469 -43.41 -26.11 -12.41
CA ILE A 469 -43.44 -24.78 -13.06
C ILE A 469 -42.55 -23.79 -12.30
N PHE A 470 -42.65 -23.76 -10.96
CA PHE A 470 -41.80 -22.93 -10.12
C PHE A 470 -40.31 -23.23 -10.30
N LEU A 471 -39.90 -24.50 -10.25
CA LEU A 471 -38.50 -24.88 -10.51
C LEU A 471 -38.05 -24.53 -11.93
N MET A 472 -38.89 -24.78 -12.93
CA MET A 472 -38.61 -24.46 -14.33
C MET A 472 -38.36 -22.96 -14.53
N ASN A 473 -39.23 -22.11 -13.98
CA ASN A 473 -39.11 -20.65 -14.03
C ASN A 473 -37.81 -20.14 -13.40
N ASN A 474 -37.52 -20.56 -12.15
CA ASN A 474 -36.36 -20.07 -11.42
C ASN A 474 -35.05 -20.57 -12.03
N LEU A 475 -34.96 -21.85 -12.41
CA LEU A 475 -33.77 -22.41 -13.05
C LEU A 475 -33.54 -21.83 -14.45
N HIS A 476 -34.59 -21.56 -15.23
CA HIS A 476 -34.46 -20.86 -16.52
C HIS A 476 -33.97 -19.42 -16.34
N TYR A 477 -34.45 -18.71 -15.31
CA TYR A 477 -33.96 -17.38 -14.98
C TYR A 477 -32.48 -17.39 -14.57
N MET A 478 -32.03 -18.36 -13.77
CA MET A 478 -30.61 -18.57 -13.44
C MET A 478 -29.77 -18.81 -14.71
N VAL A 479 -30.18 -19.76 -15.55
CA VAL A 479 -29.52 -20.10 -16.83
C VAL A 479 -29.42 -18.90 -17.77
N THR A 480 -30.53 -18.17 -17.95
CA THR A 480 -30.58 -17.00 -18.84
C THR A 480 -29.78 -15.83 -18.27
N SER A 481 -29.72 -15.69 -16.95
CA SER A 481 -28.89 -14.68 -16.30
C SER A 481 -27.39 -14.96 -16.41
N VAL A 482 -26.96 -16.20 -16.20
CA VAL A 482 -25.57 -16.64 -16.39
C VAL A 482 -25.13 -16.50 -17.85
N ARG A 483 -25.98 -16.92 -18.80
CA ARG A 483 -25.72 -16.77 -20.25
C ARG A 483 -25.53 -15.30 -20.69
N ARG A 484 -26.10 -14.34 -19.96
CA ARG A 484 -26.09 -12.90 -20.28
C ARG A 484 -25.04 -12.10 -19.50
N SER A 485 -24.16 -12.75 -18.73
CA SER A 485 -23.08 -12.08 -18.01
C SER A 485 -21.75 -12.85 -18.09
N GLN A 486 -20.68 -12.25 -17.59
CA GLN A 486 -19.35 -12.86 -17.45
C GLN A 486 -19.35 -14.14 -16.58
N ALA A 487 -20.45 -14.45 -15.88
CA ALA A 487 -20.64 -15.74 -15.21
C ALA A 487 -20.53 -16.92 -16.18
N LYS A 488 -20.85 -16.72 -17.47
CA LYS A 488 -20.65 -17.74 -18.51
C LYS A 488 -19.20 -18.22 -18.53
N ASP A 489 -18.25 -17.30 -18.51
CA ASP A 489 -16.83 -17.60 -18.74
C ASP A 489 -16.22 -18.33 -17.53
N ILE A 490 -16.77 -18.12 -16.33
CA ILE A 490 -16.36 -18.80 -15.09
C ILE A 490 -17.06 -20.15 -14.90
N LEU A 491 -18.35 -20.28 -15.21
CA LEU A 491 -19.12 -21.52 -15.00
C LEU A 491 -19.08 -22.49 -16.19
N GLY A 492 -18.75 -22.00 -17.38
CA GLY A 492 -18.63 -22.79 -18.61
C GLY A 492 -19.98 -23.19 -19.25
N ASP A 493 -19.92 -23.56 -20.53
CA ASP A 493 -21.09 -24.00 -21.30
C ASP A 493 -21.67 -25.33 -20.78
N ASP A 494 -20.87 -26.19 -20.13
CA ASP A 494 -21.34 -27.45 -19.51
C ASP A 494 -22.32 -27.21 -18.36
N TRP A 495 -22.05 -26.21 -17.50
CA TRP A 495 -22.97 -25.84 -16.42
C TRP A 495 -24.31 -25.35 -17.01
N ILE A 496 -24.25 -24.54 -18.07
CA ILE A 496 -25.44 -24.04 -18.79
C ILE A 496 -26.21 -25.20 -19.41
N GLN A 497 -25.54 -26.12 -20.09
CA GLN A 497 -26.19 -27.28 -20.73
C GLN A 497 -26.83 -28.22 -19.71
N ARG A 498 -26.14 -28.48 -18.58
CA ARG A 498 -26.67 -29.27 -17.46
C ARG A 498 -27.94 -28.64 -16.89
N HIS A 499 -27.94 -27.34 -16.61
CA HIS A 499 -29.12 -26.67 -16.05
C HIS A 499 -30.28 -26.56 -17.06
N ARG A 500 -30.01 -26.35 -18.36
CA ARG A 500 -31.05 -26.46 -19.41
C ARG A 500 -31.71 -27.84 -19.43
N LYS A 501 -30.94 -28.93 -19.27
CA LYS A 501 -31.51 -30.28 -19.17
C LYS A 501 -32.44 -30.42 -17.94
N ILE A 502 -32.11 -29.80 -16.81
CA ILE A 502 -32.95 -29.80 -15.60
C ILE A 502 -34.23 -28.95 -15.79
N VAL A 503 -34.15 -27.81 -16.49
CA VAL A 503 -35.34 -27.03 -16.89
C VAL A 503 -36.27 -27.89 -17.76
N GLN A 504 -35.74 -28.56 -18.79
CA GLN A 504 -36.52 -29.43 -19.66
C GLN A 504 -37.10 -30.66 -18.92
N GLN A 505 -36.36 -31.22 -17.96
CA GLN A 505 -36.87 -32.29 -17.10
C GLN A 505 -38.08 -31.82 -16.29
N ASN A 506 -38.04 -30.62 -15.71
CA ASN A 506 -39.20 -30.05 -14.99
C ASN A 506 -40.39 -29.78 -15.92
N ALA A 507 -40.16 -29.24 -17.12
CA ALA A 507 -41.20 -29.10 -18.15
C ALA A 507 -41.88 -30.45 -18.49
N ASN A 508 -41.08 -31.50 -18.65
CA ASN A 508 -41.57 -32.86 -18.93
C ASN A 508 -42.32 -33.48 -17.73
N GLN A 509 -41.88 -33.25 -16.49
CA GLN A 509 -42.61 -33.72 -15.31
C GLN A 509 -43.91 -32.94 -15.08
N TYR A 510 -43.93 -31.61 -15.28
CA TYR A 510 -45.16 -30.83 -15.31
C TYR A 510 -46.15 -31.43 -16.33
N LYS A 511 -45.71 -31.67 -17.59
CA LYS A 511 -46.54 -32.29 -18.63
C LYS A 511 -47.11 -33.63 -18.15
N ARG A 512 -46.27 -34.50 -17.58
CA ARG A 512 -46.66 -35.81 -17.07
C ARG A 512 -47.66 -35.73 -15.92
N VAL A 513 -47.44 -34.85 -14.94
CA VAL A 513 -48.27 -34.75 -13.73
C VAL A 513 -49.59 -34.06 -14.03
N ALA A 514 -49.58 -32.89 -14.66
CA ALA A 514 -50.78 -32.12 -14.94
C ALA A 514 -51.71 -32.81 -15.96
N TRP A 515 -51.15 -33.38 -17.04
CA TRP A 515 -51.95 -33.86 -18.17
C TRP A 515 -52.21 -35.38 -18.16
N ALA A 516 -51.63 -36.17 -17.25
CA ALA A 516 -51.87 -37.61 -17.22
C ALA A 516 -53.36 -37.98 -17.06
N ARG A 517 -54.08 -37.38 -16.11
CA ARG A 517 -55.48 -37.73 -15.80
C ARG A 517 -56.42 -37.46 -16.99
N ILE A 518 -56.22 -36.33 -17.67
CA ILE A 518 -57.02 -35.96 -18.84
C ILE A 518 -56.66 -36.80 -20.08
N LEU A 519 -55.36 -37.10 -20.31
CA LEU A 519 -54.92 -37.99 -21.37
C LEU A 519 -55.38 -39.45 -21.16
N GLN A 520 -55.40 -39.94 -19.91
CA GLN A 520 -55.99 -41.24 -19.55
C GLN A 520 -57.50 -41.26 -19.83
N THR A 521 -58.21 -40.17 -19.55
CA THR A 521 -59.64 -40.04 -19.86
C THR A 521 -59.88 -40.18 -21.37
N LEU A 522 -59.03 -39.58 -22.21
CA LEU A 522 -59.07 -39.67 -23.67
C LEU A 522 -58.61 -41.05 -24.23
N THR A 523 -57.89 -41.84 -23.43
CA THR A 523 -57.34 -43.14 -23.86
C THR A 523 -58.26 -44.29 -23.48
N ILE A 524 -58.86 -44.98 -24.47
CA ILE A 524 -59.62 -46.21 -24.22
C ILE A 524 -58.73 -47.43 -24.49
N GLN A 525 -58.32 -48.13 -23.43
CA GLN A 525 -57.76 -49.47 -23.53
C GLN A 525 -58.88 -50.44 -23.92
N ALA A 526 -58.76 -51.07 -25.08
CA ALA A 526 -59.63 -52.16 -25.48
C ALA A 526 -59.18 -53.45 -24.78
N THR A 527 -59.91 -53.86 -23.75
CA THR A 527 -59.67 -55.12 -23.06
C THR A 527 -60.27 -56.28 -23.86
N GLY A 528 -59.46 -56.86 -24.75
CA GLY A 528 -59.74 -58.14 -25.41
C GLY A 528 -59.65 -58.12 -26.94
N GLY A 529 -59.09 -59.20 -27.51
CA GLY A 529 -59.18 -59.52 -28.94
C GLY A 529 -57.90 -59.26 -29.75
N THR A 530 -57.19 -60.33 -30.08
CA THR A 530 -56.08 -60.33 -31.05
C THR A 530 -56.55 -60.07 -32.48
N GLY A 531 -55.86 -59.17 -33.18
CA GLY A 531 -55.68 -59.11 -34.63
C GLY A 531 -56.89 -59.35 -35.55
N SER A 532 -57.46 -58.27 -36.09
CA SER A 532 -57.96 -58.22 -37.49
C SER A 532 -58.16 -56.78 -37.96
N SER A 533 -57.77 -56.52 -39.21
CA SER A 533 -57.86 -55.22 -39.86
C SER A 533 -59.13 -55.10 -40.72
N ALA A 534 -60.22 -54.60 -40.15
CA ALA A 534 -61.40 -54.15 -40.89
C ALA A 534 -62.19 -53.09 -40.07
N PRO A 535 -62.77 -52.05 -40.70
CA PRO A 535 -63.57 -51.05 -40.01
C PRO A 535 -65.03 -51.50 -39.88
N SER A 536 -65.34 -52.38 -38.92
CA SER A 536 -66.70 -52.82 -38.61
C SER A 536 -67.17 -52.42 -37.21
N ASP A 537 -68.33 -51.78 -37.16
CA ASP A 537 -69.13 -51.33 -36.01
C ASP A 537 -68.53 -51.35 -34.59
N VAL A 538 -68.56 -50.16 -33.96
CA VAL A 538 -68.18 -49.89 -32.56
C VAL A 538 -69.00 -50.74 -31.55
N SER A 539 -70.10 -51.36 -31.99
CA SER A 539 -70.88 -52.38 -31.27
C SER A 539 -70.04 -53.57 -30.77
N SER A 540 -68.90 -53.87 -31.40
CA SER A 540 -68.00 -54.98 -31.02
C SER A 540 -66.98 -54.65 -29.91
N SER A 541 -66.79 -53.36 -29.57
CA SER A 541 -65.62 -52.92 -28.81
C SER A 541 -65.71 -53.04 -27.28
N GLY A 542 -66.80 -53.61 -26.74
CA GLY A 542 -67.03 -53.72 -25.28
C GLY A 542 -67.26 -52.37 -24.55
N VAL A 543 -67.24 -51.24 -25.27
CA VAL A 543 -67.40 -49.89 -24.72
C VAL A 543 -68.86 -49.45 -24.84
N SER A 544 -69.51 -49.20 -23.70
CA SER A 544 -70.89 -48.73 -23.68
C SER A 544 -71.02 -47.24 -24.05
N ARG A 545 -72.15 -46.85 -24.68
CA ARG A 545 -72.44 -45.44 -24.98
C ARG A 545 -72.54 -44.58 -23.70
N SER A 546 -72.96 -45.16 -22.57
CA SER A 546 -72.96 -44.48 -21.27
C SER A 546 -71.54 -44.16 -20.80
N MET A 547 -70.60 -45.12 -20.89
CA MET A 547 -69.19 -44.91 -20.56
C MET A 547 -68.58 -43.78 -21.40
N ILE A 548 -68.85 -43.74 -22.71
CA ILE A 548 -68.37 -42.66 -23.60
C ILE A 548 -68.86 -41.28 -23.14
N LYS A 549 -70.15 -41.14 -22.80
CA LYS A 549 -70.72 -39.88 -22.29
C LYS A 549 -70.09 -39.45 -20.98
N GLU A 550 -69.88 -40.41 -20.06
CA GLU A 550 -69.22 -40.15 -18.79
C GLU A 550 -67.78 -39.66 -18.99
N ARG A 551 -67.05 -40.26 -19.94
CA ARG A 551 -65.71 -39.78 -20.32
C ARG A 551 -65.72 -38.38 -20.92
N PHE A 552 -66.66 -38.05 -21.82
CA PHE A 552 -66.80 -36.68 -22.33
C PHE A 552 -67.11 -35.68 -21.20
N LYS A 553 -68.02 -36.01 -20.28
CA LYS A 553 -68.33 -35.17 -19.12
C LYS A 553 -67.12 -34.99 -18.19
N SER A 554 -66.39 -36.09 -17.93
CA SER A 554 -65.19 -36.11 -17.10
C SER A 554 -64.04 -35.31 -17.73
N PHE A 555 -63.86 -35.43 -19.04
CA PHE A 555 -62.90 -34.62 -19.81
C PHE A 555 -63.21 -33.13 -19.69
N ASN A 556 -64.46 -32.72 -19.94
CA ASN A 556 -64.85 -31.31 -19.89
C ASN A 556 -64.60 -30.73 -18.49
N ALA A 557 -65.02 -31.43 -17.43
CA ALA A 557 -64.81 -31.00 -16.06
C ALA A 557 -63.31 -30.89 -15.70
N GLN A 558 -62.49 -31.87 -16.10
CA GLN A 558 -61.05 -31.84 -15.87
C GLN A 558 -60.35 -30.71 -16.65
N PHE A 559 -60.77 -30.44 -17.89
CA PHE A 559 -60.18 -29.35 -18.68
C PHE A 559 -60.58 -27.97 -18.12
N GLU A 560 -61.84 -27.80 -17.75
CA GLU A 560 -62.35 -26.56 -17.12
C GLU A 560 -61.66 -26.29 -15.77
N GLU A 561 -61.50 -27.31 -14.92
CA GLU A 561 -60.72 -27.25 -13.66
C GLU A 561 -59.25 -26.85 -13.91
N LEU A 562 -58.61 -27.54 -14.85
CA LEU A 562 -57.18 -27.37 -15.13
C LEU A 562 -56.88 -26.02 -15.81
N HIS A 563 -57.73 -25.54 -16.73
CA HIS A 563 -57.63 -24.19 -17.31
C HIS A 563 -57.87 -23.10 -16.26
N ALA A 564 -58.89 -23.24 -15.41
CA ALA A 564 -59.21 -22.26 -14.37
C ALA A 564 -58.07 -22.09 -13.34
N ILE A 565 -57.36 -23.16 -13.00
CA ILE A 565 -56.19 -23.13 -12.11
C ILE A 565 -54.96 -22.60 -12.84
N GLN A 566 -54.60 -23.18 -13.98
CA GLN A 566 -53.28 -22.93 -14.62
C GLN A 566 -53.21 -21.66 -15.47
N SER A 567 -54.35 -21.03 -15.78
CA SER A 567 -54.36 -19.67 -16.34
C SER A 567 -53.90 -18.62 -15.31
N GLN A 568 -54.08 -18.88 -14.00
CA GLN A 568 -53.63 -17.99 -12.92
C GLN A 568 -52.13 -18.11 -12.66
N TRP A 569 -51.49 -19.19 -13.11
CA TRP A 569 -50.05 -19.38 -12.98
C TRP A 569 -49.30 -18.46 -13.94
N THR A 570 -48.01 -18.23 -13.71
CA THR A 570 -47.21 -17.30 -14.52
C THR A 570 -45.87 -17.92 -14.89
N ILE A 571 -45.56 -17.96 -16.19
CA ILE A 571 -44.22 -18.20 -16.71
C ILE A 571 -43.75 -16.88 -17.31
N PRO A 572 -42.82 -16.13 -16.68
CA PRO A 572 -42.46 -14.79 -17.16
C PRO A 572 -41.81 -14.78 -18.55
N ASP A 573 -40.95 -15.76 -18.82
CA ASP A 573 -40.22 -15.86 -20.08
C ASP A 573 -41.13 -16.33 -21.22
N GLN A 574 -41.26 -15.52 -22.27
CA GLN A 574 -42.13 -15.76 -23.41
C GLN A 574 -41.75 -17.04 -24.17
N GLU A 575 -40.46 -17.23 -24.45
CA GLU A 575 -39.94 -18.35 -25.24
C GLU A 575 -40.19 -19.67 -24.50
N LEU A 576 -39.88 -19.71 -23.20
CA LEU A 576 -40.15 -20.86 -22.34
C LEU A 576 -41.64 -21.18 -22.25
N ARG A 577 -42.49 -20.15 -22.11
CA ARG A 577 -43.95 -20.30 -22.00
C ARG A 577 -44.57 -20.86 -23.28
N ASP A 578 -44.18 -20.32 -24.43
CA ASP A 578 -44.74 -20.75 -25.72
C ASP A 578 -44.23 -22.13 -26.12
N ASN A 579 -42.95 -22.43 -25.88
CA ASN A 579 -42.41 -23.79 -26.04
C ASN A 579 -43.14 -24.81 -25.15
N LEU A 580 -43.50 -24.45 -23.91
CA LEU A 580 -44.27 -25.36 -23.05
C LEU A 580 -45.71 -25.55 -23.55
N ARG A 581 -46.38 -24.48 -23.97
CA ARG A 581 -47.74 -24.55 -24.55
C ARG A 581 -47.77 -25.43 -25.81
N LEU A 582 -46.81 -25.24 -26.73
CA LEU A 582 -46.63 -26.08 -27.91
C LEU A 582 -46.40 -27.54 -27.53
N ALA A 583 -45.46 -27.81 -26.61
CA ALA A 583 -45.18 -29.16 -26.16
C ALA A 583 -46.38 -29.84 -25.47
N VAL A 584 -47.29 -29.09 -24.84
CA VAL A 584 -48.58 -29.61 -24.33
C VAL A 584 -49.52 -29.91 -25.50
N ALA A 585 -49.71 -28.95 -26.41
CA ALA A 585 -50.59 -29.06 -27.56
C ALA A 585 -50.26 -30.26 -28.47
N GLU A 586 -48.97 -30.51 -28.73
CA GLU A 586 -48.46 -31.66 -29.51
C GLU A 586 -48.89 -33.03 -28.95
N VAL A 587 -49.06 -33.15 -27.63
CA VAL A 587 -49.50 -34.41 -26.99
C VAL A 587 -51.02 -34.44 -26.84
N PHE A 588 -51.62 -33.31 -26.48
CA PHE A 588 -53.02 -33.20 -26.12
C PHE A 588 -53.96 -33.14 -27.33
N LEU A 589 -53.68 -32.31 -28.33
CA LEU A 589 -54.57 -32.11 -29.48
C LEU A 589 -54.71 -33.36 -30.35
N PRO A 590 -53.66 -34.15 -30.65
CA PRO A 590 -53.83 -35.41 -31.38
C PRO A 590 -54.65 -36.45 -30.61
N ALA A 591 -54.44 -36.57 -29.29
CA ALA A 591 -55.24 -37.46 -28.44
C ALA A 591 -56.73 -37.05 -28.45
N TYR A 592 -57.02 -35.75 -28.35
CA TYR A 592 -58.39 -35.24 -28.39
C TYR A 592 -59.05 -35.40 -29.76
N ARG A 593 -58.35 -35.04 -30.85
CA ARG A 593 -58.81 -35.22 -32.24
C ARG A 593 -59.12 -36.70 -32.52
N SER A 594 -58.26 -37.62 -32.08
CA SER A 594 -58.50 -39.07 -32.18
C SER A 594 -59.75 -39.53 -31.41
N PHE A 595 -59.92 -39.05 -30.17
CA PHE A 595 -61.09 -39.36 -29.34
C PHE A 595 -62.40 -38.83 -29.94
N ILE A 596 -62.43 -37.58 -30.43
CA ILE A 596 -63.58 -37.03 -31.15
C ILE A 596 -63.87 -37.81 -32.44
N ASN A 597 -62.86 -38.08 -33.28
CA ASN A 597 -63.10 -38.78 -34.55
C ASN A 597 -63.65 -40.19 -34.34
N ARG A 598 -63.23 -40.88 -33.26
CA ARG A 598 -63.67 -42.24 -32.95
C ARG A 598 -65.04 -42.32 -32.27
N PHE A 599 -65.41 -41.33 -31.45
CA PHE A 599 -66.61 -41.41 -30.60
C PHE A 599 -67.62 -40.26 -30.76
N GLY A 600 -67.25 -39.16 -31.40
CA GLY A 600 -68.10 -37.96 -31.58
C GLY A 600 -69.40 -38.27 -32.34
N ASN A 601 -69.32 -39.05 -33.41
CA ASN A 601 -70.49 -39.47 -34.21
C ASN A 601 -71.54 -40.26 -33.40
N LEU A 602 -71.15 -40.92 -32.30
CA LEU A 602 -72.07 -41.65 -31.42
C LEU A 602 -72.84 -40.72 -30.46
N VAL A 603 -72.30 -39.53 -30.22
CA VAL A 603 -72.83 -38.53 -29.28
C VAL A 603 -73.59 -37.42 -30.04
N GLN A 604 -73.18 -37.11 -31.27
CA GLN A 604 -73.87 -36.17 -32.16
C GLN A 604 -75.27 -36.62 -32.59
N ARG A 605 -75.55 -37.93 -32.59
CA ARG A 605 -76.86 -38.53 -32.96
C ARG A 605 -77.94 -38.42 -31.86
N GLU A 606 -77.70 -37.64 -30.79
CA GLU A 606 -78.63 -37.51 -29.65
C GLU A 606 -79.29 -36.14 -29.57
N LYS A 607 -80.39 -36.06 -28.80
CA LYS A 607 -81.20 -34.83 -28.63
C LYS A 607 -80.46 -33.63 -28.01
N ASN A 608 -79.24 -33.79 -27.48
CA ASN A 608 -78.46 -32.73 -26.82
C ASN A 608 -76.93 -32.94 -26.98
N PRO A 609 -76.35 -32.72 -28.17
CA PRO A 609 -74.93 -33.02 -28.44
C PRO A 609 -73.97 -32.05 -27.74
N HIS A 610 -74.32 -30.75 -27.68
CA HIS A 610 -73.53 -29.68 -27.05
C HIS A 610 -73.29 -29.88 -25.54
N LYS A 611 -74.10 -30.71 -24.86
CA LYS A 611 -73.92 -31.04 -23.44
C LYS A 611 -72.70 -31.93 -23.18
N HIS A 612 -72.23 -32.65 -24.20
CA HIS A 612 -71.16 -33.63 -24.10
C HIS A 612 -69.91 -33.19 -24.89
N ILE A 613 -70.09 -32.68 -26.11
CA ILE A 613 -69.00 -32.08 -26.90
C ILE A 613 -69.08 -30.56 -26.73
N LYS A 614 -68.38 -30.04 -25.71
CA LYS A 614 -68.36 -28.60 -25.38
C LYS A 614 -67.37 -27.79 -26.21
N HIS A 615 -66.24 -28.39 -26.60
CA HIS A 615 -65.12 -27.70 -27.24
C HIS A 615 -64.76 -28.35 -28.57
N SER A 616 -64.41 -27.55 -29.58
CA SER A 616 -63.74 -28.06 -30.78
C SER A 616 -62.22 -28.15 -30.54
N PRO A 617 -61.46 -28.91 -31.35
CA PRO A 617 -60.00 -28.94 -31.25
C PRO A 617 -59.36 -27.55 -31.37
N GLU A 618 -59.92 -26.69 -32.21
CA GLU A 618 -59.45 -25.31 -32.47
C GLU A 618 -59.74 -24.40 -31.27
N ALA A 619 -60.92 -24.57 -30.64
CA ALA A 619 -61.26 -23.84 -29.42
C ALA A 619 -60.35 -24.26 -28.24
N LEU A 620 -59.99 -25.53 -28.14
CA LEU A 620 -59.02 -25.99 -27.14
C LEU A 620 -57.61 -25.45 -27.41
N GLU A 621 -57.19 -25.37 -28.67
CA GLU A 621 -55.92 -24.77 -29.08
C GLU A 621 -55.83 -23.28 -28.71
N GLN A 622 -56.91 -22.52 -28.90
CA GLN A 622 -57.03 -21.14 -28.42
C GLN A 622 -56.99 -21.04 -26.88
N LEU A 623 -57.69 -21.94 -26.17
CA LEU A 623 -57.69 -21.97 -24.70
C LEU A 623 -56.31 -22.36 -24.13
N LEU A 624 -55.55 -23.24 -24.79
CA LEU A 624 -54.15 -23.54 -24.45
C LEU A 624 -53.24 -22.30 -24.55
N GLY A 625 -53.51 -21.39 -25.49
CA GLY A 625 -52.84 -20.10 -25.59
C GLY A 625 -53.04 -19.17 -24.38
N GLN A 626 -54.06 -19.41 -23.55
CA GLN A 626 -54.37 -18.62 -22.35
C GLN A 626 -53.62 -19.09 -21.09
N PHE A 627 -53.04 -20.30 -21.11
CA PHE A 627 -52.32 -20.85 -19.97
C PHE A 627 -51.10 -20.01 -19.59
N PHE A 628 -50.78 -19.94 -18.30
CA PHE A 628 -49.59 -19.30 -17.74
C PHE A 628 -49.44 -17.79 -17.99
N GLN A 629 -50.52 -17.10 -18.38
CA GLN A 629 -50.50 -15.63 -18.55
C GLN A 629 -50.50 -14.89 -17.20
N GLY A 630 -50.92 -15.54 -16.12
CA GLY A 630 -51.23 -14.91 -14.84
C GLY A 630 -52.60 -14.23 -14.87
N GLN A 631 -53.06 -13.74 -13.71
CA GLN A 631 -54.10 -12.72 -13.75
C GLN A 631 -53.56 -11.50 -14.48
N GLN A 632 -54.23 -11.08 -15.55
CA GLN A 632 -54.18 -9.68 -15.94
C GLN A 632 -54.77 -8.89 -14.78
N VAL A 633 -53.89 -8.37 -13.91
CA VAL A 633 -54.22 -7.20 -13.10
C VAL A 633 -54.51 -6.12 -14.13
N GLY A 634 -55.80 -5.87 -14.36
CA GLY A 634 -56.24 -4.89 -15.32
C GLY A 634 -55.58 -3.55 -15.01
N GLU A 635 -55.21 -2.81 -16.06
CA GLU A 635 -54.66 -1.47 -15.93
C GLU A 635 -55.64 -0.58 -15.15
N GLN A 636 -55.46 -0.50 -13.83
CA GLN A 636 -55.96 0.62 -13.05
C GLN A 636 -55.16 1.83 -13.49
N LYS A 637 -55.68 2.51 -14.51
CA LYS A 637 -55.33 3.89 -14.82
C LYS A 637 -55.50 4.70 -13.54
N HIS A 638 -54.39 5.14 -12.94
CA HIS A 638 -54.23 6.46 -12.34
C HIS A 638 -52.74 6.80 -12.21
#